data_AF-A0A8J7VDP9-F1
#
_entry.id   AF-A0A8J7VDP9-F1
#
_cell.length_a   1.000
_cell.length_b   1.000
_cell.length_c   1.000
_cell.angle_alpha   90.00
_cell.angle_beta   90.00
_cell.angle_gamma   90.00
#
_symmetry.space_group_name_H-M   'P 1'
#
loop_
_entity.id
_entity.type
_entity.pdbx_description
1 polymer ?
#
loop_
_entity_poly.entity_id
_entity_poly.type
_entity_poly.pdbx_seq_one_letter_code
_entity_poly.pdbx_strand_id
1 'polypeptide(L)'
;MLKPRVRSLALVLLLVAVGVLVHAWIVADQARRAASLARDELRISLPHQLIRPEFTVDGHMWIRHAENLVAGEGPQLRRTAIDNAPQGREVHWNSGYAWWLAGLGWTWHKITGLPLTQSVEQAAMWVNVPLLLVFSVGFGVWSLRRGGPAAAVTMGLALFGHRSFYEGFWPGYADHHGITLAAILGLVLGAYWMRGGWLVAGAEPERAAVQAARWSGFWGAVALWISAASAAPAIALVAAASLLAIFFSRGAKEDARVFAPRVWRNWGRTGALASLGFYLLEYFPHHLGWRLEVNHPLYALAWLAGGELMAVLVPGWVTGSAPEARRRFLLTAAWALPLALAPALVIMLGKARVFLPSDPFMVGLHRTITEFLPLWQRVPTEGLRSHYDALLLMPALYLVALLALWVRGADRWALLYALATAVPLHAMGFWQSRWAMSAAPGQVLIVLALIATLPLVRGLTAAGWRRVAVAGVLLAGFYGPGLYFRGREAWAFATQNGITAGDGRQLVYREVAQMIRESQPEGDVVLFGSPNTSVNVAFYGNFKTLGTLYWENLDGLKAAAEISSARTDDEAARLLRERGVTHLAFFRDGNYILEFAYLLNPQITEEEAKQTFGYRLLGSRLVPVWLEALPYAAPDGLPEGVDKEVLVFKVNFQQRPTEAAYRLGLLQARRKELDDALSTFELALRFDPANYPAALRRAEIYTERRQWRDAAANFDLAVQSAPVEDRYRLLAQTAIAFNAAKQRALAIAYYERALGETVTNVIAPNNLAWLLATAPEDDLRNPVRALELATRNASFEKDNPSVLGTLAAALAANGRFDEAVARLEQAIALAEAKQDTGVLANMRERLTAYRAGRVWLEP
;
A
#
# COMPACT_ATOMS: atom_id res chain seq x y z
N MET A 1 -10.42 45.97 1.79
CA MET A 1 -9.65 45.51 2.97
C MET A 1 -10.51 44.58 3.83
N LEU A 2 -10.10 43.32 4.07
CA LEU A 2 -10.83 42.39 4.95
C LEU A 2 -10.90 42.91 6.39
N LYS A 3 -12.01 42.65 7.11
CA LYS A 3 -12.12 42.96 8.56
C LYS A 3 -10.99 42.24 9.32
N PRO A 4 -10.39 42.83 10.39
CA PRO A 4 -9.26 42.24 11.11
C PRO A 4 -9.48 40.78 11.53
N ARG A 5 -10.70 40.45 11.97
CA ARG A 5 -11.13 39.10 12.35
C ARG A 5 -11.06 38.07 11.22
N VAL A 6 -11.25 38.50 9.98
CA VAL A 6 -11.18 37.64 8.78
C VAL A 6 -9.73 37.48 8.31
N ARG A 7 -8.87 38.48 8.54
CA ARG A 7 -7.44 38.41 8.20
C ARG A 7 -6.71 37.32 8.99
N SER A 8 -6.98 37.19 10.29
CA SER A 8 -6.34 36.17 11.12
C SER A 8 -6.67 34.74 10.67
N LEU A 9 -7.94 34.48 10.35
CA LEU A 9 -8.34 33.17 9.80
C LEU A 9 -7.73 32.94 8.41
N ALA A 10 -7.75 33.94 7.53
CA ALA A 10 -7.17 33.83 6.19
C ALA A 10 -5.66 33.52 6.24
N LEU A 11 -4.92 34.15 7.16
CA LEU A 11 -3.51 33.87 7.35
C LEU A 11 -3.27 32.44 7.83
N VAL A 12 -4.03 31.96 8.82
CA VAL A 12 -3.90 30.57 9.31
C VAL A 12 -4.24 29.56 8.22
N LEU A 13 -5.32 29.78 7.47
CA LEU A 13 -5.70 28.91 6.37
C LEU A 13 -4.64 28.91 5.25
N LEU A 14 -4.02 30.05 4.97
CA LEU A 14 -2.91 30.14 4.02
C LEU A 14 -1.70 29.33 4.50
N LEU A 15 -1.31 29.47 5.77
CA LEU A 15 -0.20 28.71 6.35
C LEU A 15 -0.46 27.20 6.34
N VAL A 16 -1.69 26.79 6.68
CA VAL A 16 -2.12 25.40 6.57
C VAL A 16 -2.06 24.92 5.12
N ALA A 17 -2.57 25.70 4.18
CA ALA A 17 -2.53 25.34 2.76
C ALA A 17 -1.10 25.15 2.26
N VAL A 18 -0.21 26.08 2.57
CA VAL A 18 1.21 25.98 2.22
C VAL A 18 1.84 24.73 2.86
N GLY A 19 1.63 24.51 4.16
CA GLY A 19 2.18 23.35 4.86
C GLY A 19 1.71 22.00 4.28
N VAL A 20 0.41 21.88 3.99
CA VAL A 20 -0.17 20.67 3.38
C VAL A 20 0.37 20.45 1.96
N LEU A 21 0.43 21.50 1.14
CA LEU A 21 0.92 21.40 -0.24
C LEU A 21 2.40 21.04 -0.30
N VAL A 22 3.23 21.63 0.58
CA VAL A 22 4.66 21.27 0.69
C VAL A 22 4.81 19.82 1.10
N HIS A 23 4.07 19.36 2.11
CA HIS A 23 4.13 17.97 2.54
C HIS A 23 3.68 17.00 1.44
N ALA A 24 2.58 17.31 0.75
CA ALA A 24 2.09 16.51 -0.37
C ALA A 24 3.08 16.46 -1.55
N TRP A 25 3.74 17.57 -1.86
CA TRP A 25 4.79 17.62 -2.87
C TRP A 25 5.97 16.72 -2.51
N ILE A 26 6.41 16.74 -1.24
CA ILE A 26 7.49 15.90 -0.74
C ILE A 26 7.14 14.42 -0.89
N VAL A 27 5.95 14.01 -0.45
CA VAL A 27 5.49 12.61 -0.57
C VAL A 27 5.36 12.19 -2.05
N ALA A 28 4.84 13.06 -2.91
CA ALA A 28 4.76 12.78 -4.34
C ALA A 28 6.14 12.68 -5.00
N ASP A 29 7.12 13.46 -4.54
CA ASP A 29 8.51 13.36 -5.01
C ASP A 29 9.17 12.05 -4.56
N GLN A 30 8.94 11.64 -3.30
CA GLN A 30 9.38 10.34 -2.78
C GLN A 30 8.86 9.19 -3.61
N ALA A 31 7.56 9.16 -3.89
CA ALA A 31 6.91 8.13 -4.70
C ALA A 31 7.56 8.00 -6.09
N ARG A 32 7.86 9.15 -6.74
CA ARG A 32 8.52 9.17 -8.05
C ARG A 32 9.97 8.68 -8.00
N ARG A 33 10.75 9.11 -7.00
CA ARG A 33 12.14 8.65 -6.83
C ARG A 33 12.21 7.17 -6.52
N ALA A 34 11.34 6.67 -5.63
CA ALA A 34 11.25 5.24 -5.33
C ALA A 34 10.87 4.43 -6.58
N ALA A 35 9.96 4.93 -7.41
CA ALA A 35 9.62 4.29 -8.68
C ALA A 35 10.80 4.19 -9.65
N SER A 36 11.74 5.14 -9.62
CA SER A 36 12.95 5.15 -10.46
C SER A 36 14.05 4.17 -10.02
N LEU A 37 13.95 3.57 -8.83
CA LEU A 37 14.89 2.54 -8.38
C LEU A 37 14.65 1.15 -9.01
N ALA A 38 13.58 0.95 -9.79
CA ALA A 38 13.43 -0.31 -10.52
C ALA A 38 14.57 -0.53 -11.50
N ARG A 39 14.85 -1.82 -11.77
CA ARG A 39 15.78 -2.26 -12.81
C ARG A 39 15.52 -1.52 -14.14
N ASP A 40 16.60 -1.28 -14.88
CA ASP A 40 16.59 -0.66 -16.21
C ASP A 40 15.49 -1.24 -17.11
N GLU A 41 14.54 -0.38 -17.48
CA GLU A 41 13.39 -0.59 -18.37
C GLU A 41 12.46 -1.79 -18.02
N LEU A 42 11.25 -1.47 -17.54
CA LEU A 42 10.13 -2.42 -17.50
C LEU A 42 9.93 -3.01 -18.91
N ARG A 43 10.11 -4.33 -19.06
CA ARG A 43 9.97 -5.00 -20.37
C ARG A 43 8.53 -4.99 -20.89
N ILE A 44 7.57 -4.93 -19.96
CA ILE A 44 6.14 -4.75 -20.23
C ILE A 44 5.66 -3.59 -19.35
N SER A 45 4.99 -2.61 -19.96
CA SER A 45 4.40 -1.51 -19.21
C SER A 45 3.25 -2.01 -18.34
N LEU A 46 3.42 -1.98 -17.03
CA LEU A 46 2.34 -2.25 -16.08
C LEU A 46 1.34 -1.08 -16.04
N PRO A 47 0.04 -1.35 -15.77
CA PRO A 47 -0.99 -0.32 -15.64
C PRO A 47 -0.70 0.74 -14.57
N HIS A 48 -0.11 0.32 -13.44
CA HIS A 48 0.26 1.18 -12.32
C HIS A 48 1.76 1.11 -12.07
N GLN A 49 2.36 2.27 -11.75
CA GLN A 49 3.82 2.39 -11.66
C GLN A 49 4.32 3.17 -10.45
N LEU A 50 3.48 3.97 -9.80
CA LEU A 50 3.91 4.78 -8.66
C LEU A 50 4.11 3.92 -7.42
N ILE A 51 5.26 4.06 -6.79
CA ILE A 51 5.53 3.45 -5.49
C ILE A 51 4.87 4.31 -4.42
N ARG A 52 3.98 3.70 -3.63
CA ARG A 52 3.29 4.38 -2.53
C ARG A 52 3.86 3.94 -1.18
N PRO A 53 3.67 4.74 -0.13
CA PRO A 53 4.00 4.33 1.22
C PRO A 53 3.19 3.11 1.64
N GLU A 54 3.85 2.17 2.30
CA GLU A 54 3.28 0.85 2.55
C GLU A 54 1.97 0.85 3.35
N PHE A 55 1.81 1.76 4.32
CA PHE A 55 0.58 1.81 5.13
C PHE A 55 -0.67 2.24 4.33
N THR A 56 -0.53 2.57 3.04
CA THR A 56 -1.61 3.03 2.17
C THR A 56 -2.26 1.92 1.33
N VAL A 57 -2.11 0.64 1.72
CA VAL A 57 -2.63 -0.53 0.98
C VAL A 57 -4.13 -0.39 0.64
N ASP A 58 -4.95 0.14 1.55
CA ASP A 58 -6.38 0.36 1.30
C ASP A 58 -6.63 1.32 0.12
N GLY A 59 -5.70 2.26 -0.11
CA GLY A 59 -5.72 3.16 -1.25
C GLY A 59 -5.69 2.43 -2.59
N HIS A 60 -5.02 1.27 -2.69
CA HIS A 60 -4.99 0.48 -3.93
C HIS A 60 -6.39 0.01 -4.34
N MET A 61 -7.22 -0.39 -3.38
CA MET A 61 -8.60 -0.82 -3.66
C MET A 61 -9.47 0.36 -4.10
N TRP A 62 -9.36 1.51 -3.44
CA TRP A 62 -10.11 2.71 -3.82
C TRP A 62 -9.75 3.23 -5.21
N ILE A 63 -8.47 3.14 -5.60
CA ILE A 63 -8.01 3.50 -6.94
C ILE A 63 -8.65 2.59 -7.99
N ARG A 64 -8.58 1.27 -7.78
CA ARG A 64 -9.20 0.31 -8.70
C ARG A 64 -10.71 0.44 -8.76
N HIS A 65 -11.37 0.73 -7.65
CA HIS A 65 -12.79 1.05 -7.64
C HIS A 65 -13.12 2.32 -8.45
N ALA A 66 -12.31 3.37 -8.33
CA ALA A 66 -12.46 4.58 -9.14
C ALA A 66 -12.25 4.27 -10.64
N GLU A 67 -11.25 3.45 -10.98
CA GLU A 67 -11.00 3.01 -12.36
C GLU A 67 -12.18 2.24 -12.96
N ASN A 68 -12.78 1.32 -12.19
CA ASN A 68 -13.97 0.59 -12.60
C ASN A 68 -15.16 1.52 -12.90
N LEU A 69 -15.40 2.52 -12.04
CA LEU A 69 -16.45 3.52 -12.27
C LEU A 69 -16.19 4.31 -13.56
N VAL A 70 -14.93 4.65 -13.80
CA VAL A 70 -14.49 5.37 -14.99
C VAL A 70 -14.58 4.52 -16.26
N ALA A 71 -14.40 3.21 -16.15
CA ALA A 71 -14.58 2.25 -17.25
C ALA A 71 -16.06 2.03 -17.62
N GLY A 72 -17.01 2.61 -16.86
CA GLY A 72 -18.43 2.59 -17.19
C GLY A 72 -19.22 1.45 -16.55
N GLU A 73 -18.73 0.85 -15.45
CA GLU A 73 -19.44 -0.22 -14.71
C GLU A 73 -20.71 0.25 -13.97
N GLY A 74 -21.16 1.48 -14.20
CA GLY A 74 -22.39 2.06 -13.65
C GLY A 74 -22.14 3.22 -12.68
N PRO A 75 -23.20 3.92 -12.24
CA PRO A 75 -23.08 5.07 -11.35
C PRO A 75 -22.83 4.69 -9.88
N GLN A 76 -23.07 3.44 -9.50
CA GLN A 76 -22.90 2.94 -8.13
C GLN A 76 -21.90 1.77 -8.13
N LEU A 77 -20.94 1.81 -7.22
CA LEU A 77 -19.96 0.76 -7.02
C LEU A 77 -20.62 -0.39 -6.25
N ARG A 78 -21.45 -1.23 -6.89
CA ARG A 78 -22.17 -2.33 -6.19
C ARG A 78 -21.58 -3.71 -6.39
N ARG A 79 -20.65 -3.85 -7.33
CA ARG A 79 -19.93 -5.08 -7.58
C ARG A 79 -18.47 -4.76 -7.92
N THR A 80 -17.59 -5.69 -7.61
CA THR A 80 -16.19 -5.65 -8.03
C THR A 80 -15.72 -7.04 -8.46
N ALA A 81 -14.85 -7.10 -9.45
CA ALA A 81 -14.15 -8.31 -9.87
C ALA A 81 -12.70 -8.36 -9.38
N ILE A 82 -12.27 -7.37 -8.58
CA ILE A 82 -10.90 -7.24 -8.07
C ILE A 82 -10.52 -8.45 -7.21
N ASP A 83 -11.43 -8.88 -6.33
CA ASP A 83 -11.23 -9.96 -5.37
C ASP A 83 -12.40 -10.96 -5.42
N ASN A 84 -12.35 -12.04 -4.61
CA ASN A 84 -13.29 -13.16 -4.67
C ASN A 84 -13.43 -13.79 -6.07
N ALA A 85 -12.30 -13.96 -6.77
CA ALA A 85 -12.31 -14.61 -8.07
C ALA A 85 -12.92 -16.04 -8.03
N PRO A 86 -13.57 -16.48 -9.12
CA PRO A 86 -13.74 -15.77 -10.39
C PRO A 86 -14.97 -14.85 -10.45
N GLN A 87 -15.94 -14.98 -9.53
CA GLN A 87 -17.23 -14.29 -9.64
C GLN A 87 -17.19 -12.82 -9.19
N GLY A 88 -16.18 -12.42 -8.42
CA GLY A 88 -16.19 -11.12 -7.76
C GLY A 88 -17.06 -11.13 -6.50
N ARG A 89 -17.33 -9.95 -5.96
CA ARG A 89 -18.25 -9.78 -4.82
C ARG A 89 -19.05 -8.50 -4.91
N GLU A 90 -20.08 -8.41 -4.08
CA GLU A 90 -20.78 -7.15 -3.84
C GLU A 90 -19.87 -6.15 -3.11
N VAL A 91 -20.12 -4.88 -3.37
CA VAL A 91 -19.51 -3.75 -2.67
C VAL A 91 -20.63 -2.92 -2.06
N HIS A 92 -20.47 -2.56 -0.80
CA HIS A 92 -21.44 -1.83 0.01
C HIS A 92 -20.89 -0.51 0.55
N TRP A 93 -19.57 -0.28 0.49
CA TRP A 93 -18.97 1.03 0.80
C TRP A 93 -19.55 2.17 -0.03
N ASN A 94 -19.46 3.42 0.43
CA ASN A 94 -19.99 4.55 -0.34
C ASN A 94 -19.34 4.69 -1.74
N SER A 95 -20.13 4.96 -2.76
CA SER A 95 -19.63 5.25 -4.11
C SER A 95 -19.03 6.66 -4.24
N GLY A 96 -19.37 7.56 -3.31
CA GLY A 96 -19.00 8.99 -3.38
C GLY A 96 -17.50 9.25 -3.36
N TYR A 97 -16.73 8.52 -2.54
CA TYR A 97 -15.28 8.70 -2.48
C TYR A 97 -14.58 8.23 -3.76
N ALA A 98 -14.99 7.09 -4.32
CA ALA A 98 -14.46 6.60 -5.58
C ALA A 98 -14.77 7.57 -6.74
N TRP A 99 -15.97 8.18 -6.76
CA TRP A 99 -16.31 9.23 -7.73
C TRP A 99 -15.48 10.51 -7.55
N TRP A 100 -15.18 10.91 -6.31
CA TRP A 100 -14.29 12.03 -6.05
C TRP A 100 -12.89 11.78 -6.64
N LEU A 101 -12.34 10.59 -6.40
CA LEU A 101 -11.05 10.18 -6.97
C LEU A 101 -11.10 10.12 -8.51
N ALA A 102 -12.14 9.51 -9.08
CA ALA A 102 -12.38 9.44 -10.52
C ALA A 102 -12.42 10.83 -11.17
N GLY A 103 -13.14 11.79 -10.56
CA GLY A 103 -13.26 13.15 -11.07
C GLY A 103 -11.93 13.91 -11.07
N LEU A 104 -11.09 13.70 -10.06
CA LEU A 104 -9.72 14.23 -10.06
C LEU A 104 -8.86 13.55 -11.13
N GLY A 105 -9.00 12.24 -11.31
CA GLY A 105 -8.35 11.50 -12.40
C GLY A 105 -8.73 12.03 -13.79
N TRP A 106 -10.01 12.35 -14.01
CA TRP A 106 -10.50 12.97 -15.26
C TRP A 106 -9.88 14.34 -15.50
N THR A 107 -9.80 15.14 -14.43
CA THR A 107 -9.18 16.46 -14.49
C THR A 107 -7.70 16.33 -14.83
N TRP A 108 -7.00 15.38 -14.22
CA TRP A 108 -5.60 15.09 -14.49
C TRP A 108 -5.37 14.60 -15.92
N HIS A 109 -6.21 13.69 -16.40
CA HIS A 109 -6.20 13.21 -17.78
C HIS A 109 -6.33 14.37 -18.79
N LYS A 110 -7.30 15.27 -18.56
CA LYS A 110 -7.50 16.45 -19.41
C LYS A 110 -6.33 17.42 -19.41
N ILE A 111 -5.62 17.56 -18.29
CA ILE A 111 -4.48 18.48 -18.15
C ILE A 111 -3.21 17.87 -18.75
N THR A 112 -2.98 16.57 -18.58
CA THR A 112 -1.69 15.92 -18.88
C THR A 112 -1.69 15.08 -20.15
N GLY A 113 -2.86 14.63 -20.63
CA GLY A 113 -2.98 13.69 -21.74
C GLY A 113 -2.60 12.24 -21.41
N LEU A 114 -2.19 11.94 -20.16
CA LEU A 114 -1.86 10.57 -19.73
C LEU A 114 -3.06 9.63 -19.82
N PRO A 115 -2.88 8.31 -20.04
CA PRO A 115 -3.96 7.33 -19.95
C PRO A 115 -4.77 7.48 -18.66
N LEU A 116 -6.04 7.16 -18.73
CA LEU A 116 -6.98 7.48 -17.66
C LEU A 116 -6.68 6.72 -16.35
N THR A 117 -6.33 5.44 -16.43
CA THR A 117 -5.82 4.64 -15.31
C THR A 117 -4.64 5.30 -14.62
N GLN A 118 -3.61 5.67 -15.39
CA GLN A 118 -2.44 6.38 -14.86
C GLN A 118 -2.82 7.74 -14.27
N SER A 119 -3.80 8.44 -14.86
CA SER A 119 -4.27 9.73 -14.34
C SER A 119 -5.00 9.59 -13.00
N VAL A 120 -5.81 8.55 -12.81
CA VAL A 120 -6.44 8.21 -11.52
C VAL A 120 -5.35 7.87 -10.49
N GLU A 121 -4.36 7.07 -10.87
CA GLU A 121 -3.22 6.72 -10.03
C GLU A 121 -2.46 7.98 -9.54
N GLN A 122 -2.15 8.91 -10.44
CA GLN A 122 -1.48 10.19 -10.13
C GLN A 122 -2.35 11.08 -9.24
N ALA A 123 -3.65 11.18 -9.54
CA ALA A 123 -4.59 11.97 -8.76
C ALA A 123 -4.72 11.47 -7.32
N ALA A 124 -4.59 10.15 -7.10
CA ALA A 124 -4.65 9.53 -5.77
C ALA A 124 -3.56 10.05 -4.81
N MET A 125 -2.43 10.56 -5.32
CA MET A 125 -1.41 11.22 -4.47
C MET A 125 -1.93 12.52 -3.81
N TRP A 126 -2.93 13.15 -4.44
CA TRP A 126 -3.43 14.46 -4.06
C TRP A 126 -4.87 14.43 -3.55
N VAL A 127 -5.60 13.31 -3.72
CA VAL A 127 -7.06 13.21 -3.52
C VAL A 127 -7.58 13.81 -2.21
N ASN A 128 -6.84 13.62 -1.11
CA ASN A 128 -7.25 14.08 0.21
C ASN A 128 -6.84 15.53 0.52
N VAL A 129 -5.89 16.10 -0.23
CA VAL A 129 -5.41 17.47 0.01
C VAL A 129 -6.51 18.51 -0.23
N PRO A 130 -7.21 18.56 -1.39
CA PRO A 130 -8.29 19.52 -1.58
C PRO A 130 -9.43 19.35 -0.57
N LEU A 131 -9.75 18.11 -0.18
CA LEU A 131 -10.77 17.83 0.83
C LEU A 131 -10.41 18.44 2.18
N LEU A 132 -9.17 18.24 2.65
CA LEU A 132 -8.68 18.84 3.89
C LEU A 132 -8.78 20.38 3.85
N LEU A 133 -8.43 21.01 2.73
CA LEU A 133 -8.51 22.47 2.58
C LEU A 133 -9.97 22.95 2.63
N VAL A 134 -10.88 22.27 1.93
CA VAL A 134 -12.32 22.57 1.94
C VAL A 134 -12.88 22.45 3.36
N PHE A 135 -12.56 21.38 4.09
CA PHE A 135 -13.00 21.21 5.47
C PHE A 135 -12.40 22.25 6.41
N SER A 136 -11.11 22.59 6.23
CA SER A 136 -10.42 23.62 7.01
C SER A 136 -11.08 24.99 6.85
N VAL A 137 -11.43 25.38 5.62
CA VAL A 137 -12.18 26.60 5.33
C VAL A 137 -13.59 26.52 5.93
N GLY A 138 -14.31 25.43 5.68
CA GLY A 138 -15.70 25.24 6.14
C GLY A 138 -15.85 25.30 7.65
N PHE A 139 -15.10 24.47 8.38
CA PHE A 139 -15.12 24.44 9.84
C PHE A 139 -14.51 25.70 10.45
N GLY A 140 -13.48 26.29 9.83
CA GLY A 140 -12.90 27.56 10.25
C GLY A 140 -13.90 28.72 10.15
N VAL A 141 -14.61 28.84 9.04
CA VAL A 141 -15.66 29.87 8.85
C VAL A 141 -16.85 29.64 9.79
N TRP A 142 -17.26 28.38 9.98
CA TRP A 142 -18.34 28.07 10.93
C TRP A 142 -17.94 28.43 12.37
N SER A 143 -16.72 28.08 12.78
CA SER A 143 -16.16 28.42 14.08
C SER A 143 -15.97 29.94 14.25
N LEU A 144 -15.59 30.66 13.20
CA LEU A 144 -15.53 32.13 13.21
C LEU A 144 -16.89 32.77 13.48
N ARG A 145 -17.96 32.24 12.87
CA ARG A 145 -19.32 32.75 13.02
C ARG A 145 -19.91 32.47 14.40
N ARG A 146 -19.57 31.33 15.02
CA ARG A 146 -20.15 30.89 16.31
C ARG A 146 -19.28 31.23 17.52
N GLY A 147 -17.96 31.05 17.43
CA GLY A 147 -17.00 31.24 18.53
C GLY A 147 -15.98 32.36 18.32
N GLY A 148 -16.04 33.08 17.19
CA GLY A 148 -15.14 34.20 16.91
C GLY A 148 -13.73 33.80 16.44
N PRO A 149 -12.80 34.76 16.35
CA PRO A 149 -11.49 34.55 15.73
C PRO A 149 -10.63 33.48 16.42
N ALA A 150 -10.66 33.40 17.75
CA ALA A 150 -9.88 32.40 18.49
C ALA A 150 -10.34 30.98 18.13
N ALA A 151 -11.66 30.73 18.15
CA ALA A 151 -12.25 29.46 17.73
C ALA A 151 -11.87 29.10 16.28
N ALA A 152 -11.89 30.09 15.38
CA ALA A 152 -11.53 29.89 13.98
C ALA A 152 -10.05 29.51 13.78
N VAL A 153 -9.14 30.18 14.52
CA VAL A 153 -7.71 29.88 14.51
C VAL A 153 -7.44 28.49 15.09
N THR A 154 -8.06 28.16 16.23
CA THR A 154 -7.97 26.82 16.83
C THR A 154 -8.39 25.75 15.85
N MET A 155 -9.54 25.94 15.19
CA MET A 155 -10.06 24.99 14.21
C MET A 155 -9.12 24.85 13.00
N GLY A 156 -8.66 25.96 12.43
CA GLY A 156 -7.73 25.92 11.29
C GLY A 156 -6.42 25.18 11.63
N LEU A 157 -5.87 25.41 12.82
CA LEU A 157 -4.68 24.72 13.28
C LEU A 157 -4.94 23.25 13.63
N ALA A 158 -6.13 22.90 14.10
CA ALA A 158 -6.46 21.54 14.54
C ALA A 158 -6.42 20.54 13.39
N LEU A 159 -7.05 20.86 12.25
CA LEU A 159 -7.18 19.94 11.12
C LEU A 159 -5.82 19.55 10.51
N PHE A 160 -4.84 20.44 10.59
CA PHE A 160 -3.47 20.14 10.19
C PHE A 160 -2.67 19.59 11.37
N GLY A 161 -2.66 20.27 12.51
CA GLY A 161 -1.79 20.00 13.65
C GLY A 161 -2.10 18.74 14.45
N HIS A 162 -3.36 18.31 14.50
CA HIS A 162 -3.72 17.08 15.21
C HIS A 162 -3.29 15.85 14.42
N ARG A 163 -2.41 15.03 15.00
CA ARG A 163 -1.78 13.87 14.33
C ARG A 163 -2.80 12.91 13.72
N SER A 164 -3.64 12.26 14.53
CA SER A 164 -4.59 11.24 14.04
C SER A 164 -5.68 11.80 13.11
N PHE A 165 -6.02 13.09 13.23
CA PHE A 165 -6.97 13.72 12.31
C PHE A 165 -6.33 13.90 10.93
N TYR A 166 -5.10 14.40 10.91
CA TYR A 166 -4.35 14.63 9.67
C TYR A 166 -3.95 13.33 8.98
N GLU A 167 -3.68 12.25 9.73
CA GLU A 167 -3.37 10.93 9.17
C GLU A 167 -4.48 10.43 8.21
N GLY A 168 -5.75 10.72 8.50
CA GLY A 168 -6.85 10.42 7.57
C GLY A 168 -6.83 11.22 6.25
N PHE A 169 -6.06 12.32 6.19
CA PHE A 169 -5.87 13.16 5.01
C PHE A 169 -4.43 13.10 4.46
N TRP A 170 -3.66 12.09 4.87
CA TRP A 170 -2.26 12.00 4.52
C TRP A 170 -2.08 11.88 2.98
N PRO A 171 -1.18 12.65 2.34
CA PRO A 171 -1.04 12.66 0.88
C PRO A 171 -0.66 11.30 0.30
N GLY A 172 -1.40 10.74 -0.66
CA GLY A 172 -1.15 9.39 -1.17
C GLY A 172 -1.84 8.27 -0.40
N TYR A 173 -2.37 8.54 0.79
CA TYR A 173 -3.32 7.65 1.46
C TYR A 173 -4.72 7.89 0.90
N ALA A 174 -4.99 7.32 -0.28
CA ALA A 174 -6.25 7.48 -1.01
C ALA A 174 -7.39 6.67 -0.38
N ASP A 175 -7.78 7.06 0.83
CA ASP A 175 -8.75 6.36 1.63
C ASP A 175 -9.78 7.30 2.31
N HIS A 176 -10.94 6.72 2.67
CA HIS A 176 -12.12 7.36 3.22
C HIS A 176 -12.05 7.74 4.72
N HIS A 177 -11.01 7.37 5.47
CA HIS A 177 -10.92 7.69 6.90
C HIS A 177 -10.95 9.20 7.17
N GLY A 178 -10.26 10.02 6.37
CA GLY A 178 -10.27 11.49 6.53
C GLY A 178 -11.65 12.10 6.44
N ILE A 179 -12.43 11.75 5.40
CA ILE A 179 -13.81 12.24 5.25
C ILE A 179 -14.73 11.74 6.37
N THR A 180 -14.49 10.53 6.89
CA THR A 180 -15.20 10.00 8.05
C THR A 180 -14.94 10.86 9.29
N LEU A 181 -13.67 11.20 9.56
CA LEU A 181 -13.29 12.05 10.70
C LEU A 181 -13.82 13.48 10.56
N ALA A 182 -13.78 14.06 9.36
CA ALA A 182 -14.39 15.37 9.10
C ALA A 182 -15.90 15.35 9.33
N ALA A 183 -16.59 14.28 8.93
CA ALA A 183 -18.02 14.13 9.19
C ALA A 183 -18.33 13.95 10.69
N ILE A 184 -17.54 13.15 11.41
CA ILE A 184 -17.66 13.03 12.87
C ILE A 184 -17.38 14.37 13.55
N LEU A 185 -16.39 15.15 13.09
CA LEU A 185 -16.13 16.51 13.57
C LEU A 185 -17.34 17.42 13.33
N GLY A 186 -17.92 17.42 12.13
CA GLY A 186 -19.14 18.19 11.84
C GLY A 186 -20.32 17.81 12.75
N LEU A 187 -20.48 16.52 13.03
CA LEU A 187 -21.47 15.98 13.97
C LEU A 187 -21.25 16.53 15.38
N VAL A 188 -20.07 16.34 15.98
CA VAL A 188 -19.80 16.72 17.37
C VAL A 188 -19.70 18.24 17.54
N LEU A 189 -19.16 18.96 16.55
CA LEU A 189 -19.05 20.43 16.54
C LEU A 189 -20.42 21.09 16.42
N GLY A 190 -21.32 20.54 15.60
CA GLY A 190 -22.68 21.05 15.51
C GLY A 190 -23.47 20.85 16.79
N ALA A 191 -23.30 19.70 17.44
CA ALA A 191 -23.92 19.43 18.73
C ALA A 191 -23.30 20.29 19.87
N TYR A 192 -22.00 20.59 19.79
CA TYR A 192 -21.34 21.59 20.63
C TYR A 192 -21.99 22.98 20.46
N TRP A 193 -22.17 23.44 19.21
CA TRP A 193 -22.75 24.75 18.91
C TRP A 193 -24.25 24.84 19.16
N MET A 194 -24.99 23.73 19.16
CA MET A 194 -26.40 23.73 19.54
C MET A 194 -26.60 23.69 21.06
N ARG A 195 -25.51 23.61 21.83
CA ARG A 195 -25.48 23.56 23.31
C ARG A 195 -26.33 22.44 23.89
N GLY A 196 -26.52 21.34 23.16
CA GLY A 196 -27.43 20.25 23.53
C GLY A 196 -28.88 20.72 23.74
N GLY A 197 -29.29 21.85 23.15
CA GLY A 197 -30.60 22.47 23.36
C GLY A 197 -30.71 23.32 24.63
N TRP A 198 -29.62 23.51 25.38
CA TRP A 198 -29.57 24.30 26.61
C TRP A 198 -29.15 25.75 26.31
N LEU A 199 -30.13 26.64 26.13
CA LEU A 199 -29.92 28.00 25.62
C LEU A 199 -29.99 29.04 26.74
N VAL A 200 -29.15 30.09 26.67
CA VAL A 200 -29.23 31.26 27.57
C VAL A 200 -30.35 32.18 27.09
N ALA A 201 -31.33 32.46 27.95
CA ALA A 201 -32.45 33.34 27.61
C ALA A 201 -31.93 34.74 27.22
N GLY A 202 -32.37 35.24 26.07
CA GLY A 202 -32.01 36.57 25.56
C GLY A 202 -30.62 36.71 24.93
N ALA A 203 -29.72 35.74 25.08
CA ALA A 203 -28.33 35.84 24.57
C ALA A 203 -28.08 35.05 23.27
N GLU A 204 -28.72 33.89 23.08
CA GLU A 204 -28.58 33.09 21.84
C GLU A 204 -29.91 32.94 21.09
N PRO A 205 -29.98 33.28 19.79
CA PRO A 205 -31.16 33.01 18.99
C PRO A 205 -31.37 31.50 18.83
N GLU A 206 -32.54 30.98 19.21
CA GLU A 206 -32.92 29.56 19.02
C GLU A 206 -32.68 29.11 17.56
N ARG A 207 -32.87 30.01 16.59
CA ARG A 207 -32.59 29.76 15.17
C ARG A 207 -31.15 29.29 14.90
N ALA A 208 -30.16 29.87 15.58
CA ALA A 208 -28.76 29.50 15.39
C ALA A 208 -28.46 28.11 15.95
N ALA A 209 -29.05 27.76 17.11
CA ALA A 209 -28.95 26.43 17.69
C ALA A 209 -29.65 25.36 16.82
N VAL A 210 -30.84 25.68 16.27
CA VAL A 210 -31.53 24.81 15.31
C VAL A 210 -30.70 24.60 14.04
N GLN A 211 -30.06 25.65 13.52
CA GLN A 211 -29.18 25.51 12.35
C GLN A 211 -27.97 24.62 12.66
N ALA A 212 -27.36 24.77 13.83
CA ALA A 212 -26.26 23.90 14.28
C ALA A 212 -26.70 22.44 14.45
N ALA A 213 -27.91 22.22 14.97
CA ALA A 213 -28.52 20.89 15.08
C ALA A 213 -28.76 20.23 13.72
N ARG A 214 -29.24 20.98 12.72
CA ARG A 214 -29.41 20.48 11.35
C ARG A 214 -28.08 20.06 10.74
N TRP A 215 -27.05 20.90 10.86
CA TRP A 215 -25.71 20.56 10.38
C TRP A 215 -25.11 19.36 11.12
N SER A 216 -25.29 19.27 12.43
CA SER A 216 -24.86 18.11 13.22
C SER A 216 -25.52 16.82 12.73
N GLY A 217 -26.85 16.82 12.56
CA GLY A 217 -27.58 15.66 12.04
C GLY A 217 -27.18 15.29 10.61
N PHE A 218 -27.00 16.29 9.74
CA PHE A 218 -26.52 16.07 8.36
C PHE A 218 -25.13 15.44 8.32
N TRP A 219 -24.16 15.97 9.07
CA TRP A 219 -22.81 15.42 9.14
C TRP A 219 -22.79 14.02 9.78
N GLY A 220 -23.67 13.75 10.76
CA GLY A 220 -23.86 12.40 11.28
C GLY A 220 -24.37 11.41 10.23
N ALA A 221 -25.31 11.84 9.38
CA ALA A 221 -25.77 11.03 8.25
C ALA A 221 -24.70 10.82 7.17
N VAL A 222 -23.88 11.84 6.87
CA VAL A 222 -22.71 11.70 6.00
C VAL A 222 -21.71 10.69 6.58
N ALA A 223 -21.43 10.75 7.88
CA ALA A 223 -20.55 9.79 8.55
C ALA A 223 -21.08 8.36 8.45
N LEU A 224 -22.39 8.14 8.64
CA LEU A 224 -23.04 6.84 8.44
C LEU A 224 -22.96 6.35 6.99
N TRP A 225 -23.18 7.25 6.03
CA TRP A 225 -23.08 6.91 4.61
C TRP A 225 -21.67 6.43 4.25
N ILE A 226 -20.64 7.10 4.78
CA ILE A 226 -19.26 6.75 4.53
C ILE A 226 -18.85 5.44 5.23
N SER A 227 -19.09 5.35 6.55
CA SER A 227 -18.72 4.21 7.38
C SER A 227 -19.60 4.13 8.64
N ALA A 228 -20.67 3.33 8.56
CA ALA A 228 -21.62 3.20 9.67
C ALA A 228 -20.99 2.56 10.91
N ALA A 229 -20.10 1.58 10.73
CA ALA A 229 -19.38 0.92 11.82
C ALA A 229 -18.56 1.89 12.68
N SER A 230 -17.94 2.91 12.06
CA SER A 230 -17.15 3.94 12.76
C SER A 230 -18.02 5.07 13.29
N ALA A 231 -19.09 5.45 12.56
CA ALA A 231 -19.92 6.61 12.89
C ALA A 231 -20.96 6.34 13.98
N ALA A 232 -21.55 5.13 14.03
CA ALA A 232 -22.66 4.83 14.94
C ALA A 232 -22.33 5.07 16.44
N PRO A 233 -21.15 4.68 16.96
CA PRO A 233 -20.77 5.00 18.34
C PRO A 233 -20.65 6.50 18.59
N ALA A 234 -20.07 7.26 17.65
CA ALA A 234 -19.95 8.72 17.78
C ALA A 234 -21.32 9.40 17.80
N ILE A 235 -22.27 8.93 17.00
CA ILE A 235 -23.66 9.45 16.99
C ILE A 235 -24.36 9.16 18.31
N ALA A 236 -24.24 7.94 18.83
CA ALA A 236 -24.81 7.57 20.13
C ALA A 236 -24.22 8.43 21.27
N LEU A 237 -22.92 8.73 21.21
CA LEU A 237 -22.23 9.56 22.19
C LEU A 237 -22.71 11.01 22.20
N VAL A 238 -23.17 11.59 21.09
CA VAL A 238 -23.65 12.99 21.06
C VAL A 238 -24.80 13.22 22.04
N ALA A 239 -25.77 12.29 22.08
CA ALA A 239 -26.89 12.37 23.01
C ALA A 239 -26.44 12.17 24.46
N ALA A 240 -25.65 11.12 24.72
CA ALA A 240 -25.14 10.82 26.06
C ALA A 240 -24.25 11.94 26.62
N ALA A 241 -23.32 12.47 25.83
CA ALA A 241 -22.44 13.58 26.18
C ALA A 241 -23.23 14.86 26.49
N SER A 242 -24.28 15.14 25.71
CA SER A 242 -25.14 16.29 25.96
C SER A 242 -25.90 16.17 27.29
N LEU A 243 -26.45 14.99 27.60
CA LEU A 243 -27.12 14.73 28.88
C LEU A 243 -26.16 14.87 30.06
N LEU A 244 -24.97 14.27 29.96
CA LEU A 244 -23.94 14.34 30.98
C LEU A 244 -23.51 15.80 31.24
N ALA A 245 -23.26 16.56 30.18
CA ALA A 245 -22.88 17.96 30.29
C ALA A 245 -23.99 18.82 30.92
N ILE A 246 -25.25 18.57 30.59
CA ILE A 246 -26.41 19.24 31.22
C ILE A 246 -26.49 18.87 32.70
N PHE A 247 -26.31 17.59 33.06
CA PHE A 247 -26.39 17.12 34.45
C PHE A 247 -25.46 17.88 35.39
N PHE A 248 -24.19 17.98 35.00
CA PHE A 248 -23.13 18.53 35.84
C PHE A 248 -23.05 20.06 35.74
N SER A 249 -23.77 20.68 34.81
CA SER A 249 -23.83 22.15 34.67
C SER A 249 -25.09 22.80 35.25
N ARG A 250 -26.15 22.03 35.56
CA ARG A 250 -27.46 22.54 36.03
C ARG A 250 -27.44 23.40 37.31
N GLY A 251 -26.42 23.28 38.16
CA GLY A 251 -26.30 24.00 39.44
C GLY A 251 -25.40 25.24 39.41
N ALA A 252 -24.90 25.64 38.23
CA ALA A 252 -24.06 26.83 38.11
C ALA A 252 -24.90 28.11 38.37
N LYS A 253 -24.40 29.02 39.21
CA LYS A 253 -25.09 30.24 39.70
C LYS A 253 -25.50 31.26 38.61
N GLU A 254 -25.30 30.98 37.32
CA GLU A 254 -25.34 31.99 36.24
C GLU A 254 -26.59 32.02 35.34
N ASP A 255 -27.59 31.12 35.46
CA ASP A 255 -28.40 30.85 34.26
C ASP A 255 -29.92 30.97 34.37
N ALA A 256 -30.45 32.02 33.75
CA ALA A 256 -31.76 32.01 33.07
C ALA A 256 -31.68 31.17 31.79
N ARG A 257 -31.30 29.89 31.88
CA ARG A 257 -31.22 28.98 30.71
C ARG A 257 -32.53 28.22 30.53
N VAL A 258 -32.96 28.13 29.27
CA VAL A 258 -34.18 27.43 28.86
C VAL A 258 -33.82 26.33 27.89
N PHE A 259 -34.36 25.14 28.12
CA PHE A 259 -34.21 24.05 27.16
C PHE A 259 -35.15 24.25 25.97
N ALA A 260 -34.63 24.07 24.75
CA ALA A 260 -35.37 24.17 23.50
C ALA A 260 -35.56 22.79 22.83
N PRO A 261 -36.69 22.10 23.03
CA PRO A 261 -36.95 20.76 22.46
C PRO A 261 -36.84 20.71 20.93
N ARG A 262 -37.14 21.83 20.25
CA ARG A 262 -37.09 21.93 18.78
C ARG A 262 -35.69 21.68 18.22
N VAL A 263 -34.63 21.94 18.99
CA VAL A 263 -33.25 21.70 18.58
C VAL A 263 -33.02 20.22 18.31
N TRP A 264 -33.36 19.34 19.27
CA TRP A 264 -33.23 17.88 19.13
C TRP A 264 -34.17 17.28 18.08
N ARG A 265 -35.38 17.81 17.94
CA ARG A 265 -36.29 17.39 16.86
C ARG A 265 -35.73 17.68 15.48
N ASN A 266 -35.10 18.84 15.28
CA ASN A 266 -34.46 19.18 14.01
C ASN A 266 -33.19 18.34 13.78
N TRP A 267 -32.42 18.05 14.83
CA TRP A 267 -31.28 17.14 14.77
C TRP A 267 -31.71 15.75 14.26
N GLY A 268 -32.70 15.13 14.92
CA GLY A 268 -33.22 13.82 14.55
C GLY A 268 -33.85 13.78 13.16
N ARG A 269 -34.69 14.77 12.81
CA ARG A 269 -35.31 14.84 11.46
C ARG A 269 -34.29 15.00 10.34
N THR A 270 -33.27 15.84 10.55
CA THR A 270 -32.26 16.07 9.51
C THR A 270 -31.38 14.84 9.34
N GLY A 271 -30.92 14.24 10.43
CA GLY A 271 -30.15 13.00 10.39
C GLY A 271 -30.93 11.87 9.73
N ALA A 272 -32.22 11.72 10.05
CA ALA A 272 -33.07 10.70 9.46
C ALA A 272 -33.30 10.89 7.94
N LEU A 273 -33.68 12.10 7.52
CA LEU A 273 -33.94 12.40 6.11
C LEU A 273 -32.67 12.24 5.27
N ALA A 274 -31.53 12.75 5.76
CA ALA A 274 -30.25 12.61 5.07
C ALA A 274 -29.78 11.16 5.03
N SER A 275 -29.87 10.41 6.15
CA SER A 275 -29.50 8.98 6.20
C SER A 275 -30.34 8.16 5.24
N LEU A 276 -31.66 8.37 5.19
CA LEU A 276 -32.52 7.69 4.21
C LEU A 276 -32.17 8.10 2.77
N GLY A 277 -31.92 9.38 2.51
CA GLY A 277 -31.51 9.87 1.19
C GLY A 277 -30.21 9.23 0.70
N PHE A 278 -29.18 9.13 1.55
CA PHE A 278 -27.93 8.46 1.20
C PHE A 278 -28.09 6.96 1.01
N TYR A 279 -28.96 6.30 1.79
CA TYR A 279 -29.27 4.89 1.58
C TYR A 279 -29.91 4.66 0.21
N LEU A 280 -30.91 5.47 -0.15
CA LEU A 280 -31.55 5.38 -1.45
C LEU A 280 -30.58 5.71 -2.60
N LEU A 281 -29.74 6.72 -2.44
CA LEU A 281 -28.70 7.07 -3.42
C LEU A 281 -27.79 5.88 -3.74
N GLU A 282 -27.46 5.09 -2.71
CA GLU A 282 -26.45 4.05 -2.81
C GLU A 282 -27.03 2.69 -3.22
N TYR A 283 -28.22 2.32 -2.75
CA TYR A 283 -28.75 0.95 -2.87
C TYR A 283 -30.02 0.81 -3.70
N PHE A 284 -30.74 1.90 -3.98
CA PHE A 284 -31.97 1.82 -4.76
C PHE A 284 -31.66 1.76 -6.26
N PRO A 285 -32.38 0.92 -7.06
CA PRO A 285 -33.47 0.03 -6.64
C PRO A 285 -33.05 -1.44 -6.35
N HIS A 286 -31.80 -1.83 -6.59
CA HIS A 286 -31.42 -3.24 -6.74
C HIS A 286 -30.74 -3.90 -5.53
N HIS A 287 -30.23 -3.15 -4.54
CA HIS A 287 -29.38 -3.68 -3.45
C HIS A 287 -29.95 -3.41 -2.04
N LEU A 288 -31.28 -3.50 -1.90
CA LEU A 288 -31.98 -3.28 -0.64
C LEU A 288 -31.86 -4.50 0.29
N GLY A 289 -30.72 -4.62 0.97
CA GLY A 289 -30.41 -5.72 1.89
C GLY A 289 -30.49 -5.35 3.37
N TRP A 290 -30.64 -6.38 4.22
CA TRP A 290 -30.56 -6.28 5.69
C TRP A 290 -29.10 -6.29 6.15
N ARG A 291 -28.41 -5.16 5.98
CA ARG A 291 -26.97 -5.00 6.29
C ARG A 291 -26.81 -3.76 7.17
N LEU A 292 -26.25 -3.92 8.37
CA LEU A 292 -26.08 -2.85 9.35
C LEU A 292 -24.62 -2.44 9.57
N GLU A 293 -23.66 -3.06 8.89
CA GLU A 293 -22.30 -2.52 8.80
C GLU A 293 -22.20 -1.28 7.91
N VAL A 294 -23.25 -0.99 7.14
CA VAL A 294 -23.44 0.18 6.29
C VAL A 294 -24.69 0.97 6.67
N ASN A 295 -24.89 2.14 6.07
CA ASN A 295 -26.10 2.93 6.29
C ASN A 295 -27.35 2.13 5.89
N HIS A 296 -28.42 2.24 6.68
CA HIS A 296 -29.64 1.43 6.56
C HIS A 296 -30.85 2.21 7.11
N PRO A 297 -32.08 2.01 6.60
CA PRO A 297 -33.27 2.73 7.07
C PRO A 297 -33.54 2.63 8.59
N LEU A 298 -33.08 1.57 9.25
CA LEU A 298 -33.13 1.46 10.71
C LEU A 298 -32.37 2.57 11.43
N TYR A 299 -31.25 3.05 10.87
CA TYR A 299 -30.55 4.20 11.42
C TYR A 299 -31.38 5.47 11.29
N ALA A 300 -32.11 5.66 10.18
CA ALA A 300 -33.00 6.80 10.02
C ALA A 300 -34.14 6.79 11.06
N LEU A 301 -34.70 5.62 11.38
CA LEU A 301 -35.67 5.48 12.47
C LEU A 301 -35.04 5.78 13.83
N ALA A 302 -33.81 5.30 14.07
CA ALA A 302 -33.07 5.58 15.30
C ALA A 302 -32.79 7.08 15.48
N TRP A 303 -32.50 7.82 14.39
CA TRP A 303 -32.36 9.27 14.39
C TRP A 303 -33.64 10.00 14.82
N LEU A 304 -34.79 9.63 14.24
CA LEU A 304 -36.08 10.23 14.60
C LEU A 304 -36.41 9.96 16.08
N ALA A 305 -36.26 8.70 16.49
CA ALA A 305 -36.58 8.26 17.83
C ALA A 305 -35.64 8.89 18.88
N GLY A 306 -34.34 8.90 18.64
CA GLY A 306 -33.34 9.52 19.52
C GLY A 306 -33.54 11.04 19.66
N GLY A 307 -33.84 11.72 18.55
CA GLY A 307 -34.15 13.16 18.58
C GLY A 307 -35.41 13.49 19.38
N GLU A 308 -36.48 12.69 19.25
CA GLU A 308 -37.71 12.91 20.02
C GLU A 308 -37.53 12.53 21.50
N LEU A 309 -36.82 11.43 21.79
CA LEU A 309 -36.50 11.01 23.15
C LEU A 309 -35.74 12.12 23.89
N MET A 310 -34.71 12.70 23.28
CA MET A 310 -33.96 13.82 23.85
C MET A 310 -34.82 15.07 24.03
N ALA A 311 -35.73 15.35 23.09
CA ALA A 311 -36.61 16.51 23.16
C ALA A 311 -37.60 16.45 24.34
N VAL A 312 -37.97 15.26 24.82
CA VAL A 312 -38.93 15.07 25.92
C VAL A 312 -38.24 14.71 27.25
N LEU A 313 -37.12 13.99 27.22
CA LEU A 313 -36.36 13.58 28.41
C LEU A 313 -35.81 14.79 29.19
N VAL A 314 -35.13 15.70 28.50
CA VAL A 314 -34.45 16.83 29.17
C VAL A 314 -35.44 17.76 29.88
N PRO A 315 -36.57 18.18 29.28
CA PRO A 315 -37.58 18.96 30.01
C PRO A 315 -38.10 18.23 31.25
N GLY A 316 -38.47 16.94 31.14
CA GLY A 316 -39.03 16.16 32.25
C GLY A 316 -38.05 15.98 33.41
N TRP A 317 -36.76 15.95 33.11
CA TRP A 317 -35.69 15.83 34.10
C TRP A 317 -35.24 17.17 34.71
N VAL A 318 -35.24 18.25 33.92
CA VAL A 318 -34.69 19.55 34.32
C VAL A 318 -35.75 20.48 34.96
N THR A 319 -37.01 20.40 34.54
CA THR A 319 -38.05 21.37 35.00
C THR A 319 -38.74 20.98 36.31
N GLY A 320 -38.39 19.84 36.92
CA GLY A 320 -39.16 19.28 38.02
C GLY A 320 -40.50 18.72 37.53
N SER A 321 -40.87 17.54 38.04
CA SER A 321 -41.85 16.67 37.39
C SER A 321 -43.30 17.19 37.55
N ALA A 322 -43.78 18.01 36.62
CA ALA A 322 -45.22 18.05 36.39
C ALA A 322 -45.66 16.63 35.97
N PRO A 323 -46.73 16.04 36.56
CA PRO A 323 -47.20 14.70 36.21
C PRO A 323 -47.38 14.48 34.71
N GLU A 324 -47.77 15.55 34.00
CA GLU A 324 -47.94 15.55 32.56
C GLU A 324 -46.62 15.42 31.78
N ALA A 325 -45.54 16.07 32.23
CA ALA A 325 -44.22 15.94 31.61
C ALA A 325 -43.67 14.51 31.79
N ARG A 326 -43.87 13.91 32.97
CA ARG A 326 -43.52 12.51 33.25
C ARG A 326 -44.33 11.55 32.38
N ARG A 327 -45.64 11.76 32.26
CA ARG A 327 -46.51 10.94 31.39
C ARG A 327 -46.07 11.02 29.93
N ARG A 328 -45.83 12.24 29.41
CA ARG A 328 -45.33 12.45 28.03
C ARG A 328 -43.99 11.76 27.80
N PHE A 329 -43.07 11.84 28.76
CA PHE A 329 -41.80 11.12 28.70
C PHE A 329 -42.00 9.61 28.63
N LEU A 330 -42.77 9.02 29.55
CA LEU A 330 -43.00 7.57 29.57
C LEU A 330 -43.66 7.07 28.28
N LEU A 331 -44.68 7.78 27.78
CA LEU A 331 -45.33 7.46 26.51
C LEU A 331 -44.37 7.56 25.32
N THR A 332 -43.50 8.56 25.31
CA THR A 332 -42.49 8.74 24.24
C THR A 332 -41.42 7.66 24.32
N ALA A 333 -40.91 7.39 25.52
CA ALA A 333 -39.87 6.39 25.75
C ALA A 333 -40.34 4.98 25.37
N ALA A 334 -41.61 4.65 25.60
CA ALA A 334 -42.18 3.33 25.27
C ALA A 334 -42.00 2.94 23.79
N TRP A 335 -42.09 3.89 22.86
CA TRP A 335 -41.88 3.62 21.43
C TRP A 335 -40.49 4.08 20.93
N ALA A 336 -39.97 5.21 21.44
CA ALA A 336 -38.74 5.80 20.93
C ALA A 336 -37.49 5.06 21.39
N LEU A 337 -37.47 4.52 22.63
CA LEU A 337 -36.28 3.81 23.12
C LEU A 337 -36.01 2.51 22.32
N PRO A 338 -37.00 1.63 22.05
CA PRO A 338 -36.80 0.47 21.18
C PRO A 338 -36.31 0.84 19.79
N LEU A 339 -36.85 1.89 19.17
CA LEU A 339 -36.44 2.33 17.83
C LEU A 339 -35.03 2.95 17.82
N ALA A 340 -34.68 3.73 18.84
CA ALA A 340 -33.33 4.28 18.99
C ALA A 340 -32.27 3.18 19.17
N LEU A 341 -32.64 2.09 19.85
CA LEU A 341 -31.78 0.92 20.07
C LEU A 341 -31.88 -0.14 18.96
N ALA A 342 -32.79 0.02 18.00
CA ALA A 342 -33.09 -1.00 17.00
C ALA A 342 -31.85 -1.46 16.21
N PRO A 343 -30.95 -0.58 15.72
CA PRO A 343 -29.74 -1.06 15.05
C PRO A 343 -28.88 -1.97 15.93
N ALA A 344 -28.64 -1.60 17.19
CA ALA A 344 -27.83 -2.40 18.11
C ALA A 344 -28.50 -3.73 18.47
N LEU A 345 -29.81 -3.71 18.72
CA LEU A 345 -30.59 -4.92 19.03
C LEU A 345 -30.63 -5.88 17.83
N VAL A 346 -30.82 -5.37 16.62
CA VAL A 346 -30.83 -6.17 15.39
C VAL A 346 -29.46 -6.77 15.13
N ILE A 347 -28.36 -6.02 15.33
CA ILE A 347 -27.00 -6.57 15.25
C ILE A 347 -26.81 -7.70 16.27
N MET A 348 -27.19 -7.47 17.53
CA MET A 348 -27.02 -8.45 18.61
C MET A 348 -27.78 -9.75 18.36
N LEU A 349 -29.01 -9.67 17.83
CA LEU A 349 -29.87 -10.82 17.55
C LEU A 349 -29.55 -11.49 16.21
N GLY A 350 -29.28 -10.70 15.17
CA GLY A 350 -29.07 -11.17 13.81
C GLY A 350 -27.63 -11.62 13.51
N LYS A 351 -26.64 -11.14 14.27
CA LYS A 351 -25.20 -11.47 14.12
C LYS A 351 -24.74 -11.35 12.66
N ALA A 352 -23.97 -12.32 12.15
CA ALA A 352 -23.40 -12.33 10.81
C ALA A 352 -24.42 -12.21 9.67
N ARG A 353 -25.71 -12.51 9.92
CA ARG A 353 -26.78 -12.37 8.91
C ARG A 353 -27.08 -10.91 8.56
N VAL A 354 -26.82 -9.99 9.50
CA VAL A 354 -27.10 -8.56 9.34
C VAL A 354 -25.88 -7.68 9.62
N PHE A 355 -24.81 -8.27 10.16
CA PHE A 355 -23.57 -7.60 10.50
C PHE A 355 -22.40 -8.56 10.28
N LEU A 356 -21.94 -8.65 9.03
CA LEU A 356 -20.94 -9.62 8.60
C LEU A 356 -19.62 -9.60 9.40
N PRO A 357 -19.13 -8.44 9.93
CA PRO A 357 -17.94 -8.43 10.78
C PRO A 357 -18.05 -9.25 12.08
N SER A 358 -19.25 -9.72 12.46
CA SER A 358 -19.47 -10.64 13.58
C SER A 358 -19.39 -12.13 13.22
N ASP A 359 -19.13 -12.48 11.95
CA ASP A 359 -18.86 -13.86 11.56
C ASP A 359 -17.64 -14.42 12.33
N PRO A 360 -17.70 -15.67 12.85
CA PRO A 360 -16.61 -16.23 13.63
C PRO A 360 -15.24 -16.21 12.93
N PHE A 361 -15.22 -16.42 11.61
CA PHE A 361 -13.99 -16.36 10.82
C PHE A 361 -13.44 -14.93 10.79
N MET A 362 -14.29 -13.93 10.54
CA MET A 362 -13.90 -12.52 10.56
C MET A 362 -13.43 -12.07 11.94
N VAL A 363 -14.12 -12.47 13.01
CA VAL A 363 -13.73 -12.16 14.39
C VAL A 363 -12.36 -12.77 14.72
N GLY A 364 -12.08 -13.98 14.24
CA GLY A 364 -10.77 -14.60 14.37
C GLY A 364 -9.70 -13.82 13.62
N LEU A 365 -9.96 -13.43 12.37
CA LEU A 365 -9.05 -12.64 11.56
C LEU A 365 -8.77 -11.25 12.17
N HIS A 366 -9.77 -10.57 12.74
CA HIS A 366 -9.57 -9.31 13.45
C HIS A 366 -8.60 -9.44 14.65
N ARG A 367 -8.33 -10.65 15.17
CA ARG A 367 -7.33 -10.84 16.23
C ARG A 367 -5.90 -10.92 15.70
N THR A 368 -5.71 -10.92 14.38
CA THR A 368 -4.39 -10.94 13.74
C THR A 368 -4.09 -9.64 12.99
N ILE A 369 -5.10 -8.80 12.75
CA ILE A 369 -4.94 -7.50 12.08
C ILE A 369 -4.58 -6.43 13.10
N THR A 370 -3.46 -5.74 12.89
CA THR A 370 -2.88 -4.74 13.79
C THR A 370 -3.87 -3.67 14.27
N GLU A 371 -4.74 -3.15 13.41
CA GLU A 371 -5.68 -2.08 13.79
C GLU A 371 -6.73 -2.52 14.82
N PHE A 372 -7.06 -3.81 14.83
CA PHE A 372 -8.04 -4.41 15.73
C PHE A 372 -7.41 -4.91 17.03
N LEU A 373 -6.08 -4.95 17.10
CA LEU A 373 -5.38 -5.28 18.33
C LEU A 373 -5.56 -4.19 19.40
N PRO A 374 -5.58 -4.59 20.68
CA PRO A 374 -5.50 -3.66 21.78
C PRO A 374 -4.24 -2.78 21.71
N LEU A 375 -4.36 -1.51 22.08
CA LEU A 375 -3.23 -0.56 22.02
C LEU A 375 -2.01 -1.07 22.81
N TRP A 376 -2.21 -1.72 23.96
CA TRP A 376 -1.12 -2.24 24.79
C TRP A 376 -0.36 -3.42 24.16
N GLN A 377 -0.95 -4.13 23.18
CA GLN A 377 -0.27 -5.20 22.45
C GLN A 377 0.60 -4.65 21.31
N ARG A 378 0.30 -3.44 20.81
CA ARG A 378 1.07 -2.76 19.75
C ARG A 378 2.30 -2.03 20.27
N VAL A 379 2.27 -1.55 21.51
CA VAL A 379 3.40 -0.80 22.11
C VAL A 379 4.71 -1.59 22.11
N PRO A 380 4.75 -2.90 22.47
CA PRO A 380 6.00 -3.67 22.43
C PRO A 380 6.56 -3.83 21.02
N THR A 381 5.70 -3.95 20.00
CA THR A 381 6.10 -4.19 18.60
C THR A 381 6.49 -2.91 17.87
N GLU A 382 5.78 -1.81 18.11
CA GLU A 382 5.95 -0.53 17.39
C GLU A 382 6.73 0.52 18.18
N GLY A 383 6.97 0.27 19.47
CA GLY A 383 7.69 1.13 20.40
C GLY A 383 6.85 2.26 20.99
N LEU A 384 7.18 2.66 22.22
CA LEU A 384 6.50 3.74 22.97
C LEU A 384 6.46 5.07 22.21
N ARG A 385 7.50 5.37 21.44
CA ARG A 385 7.59 6.61 20.67
C ARG A 385 6.49 6.71 19.61
N SER A 386 6.07 5.59 19.03
CA SER A 386 5.03 5.58 17.99
C SER A 386 3.65 5.89 18.56
N HIS A 387 3.45 5.70 19.87
CA HIS A 387 2.16 5.78 20.57
C HIS A 387 2.13 6.84 21.69
N TYR A 388 3.11 7.75 21.72
CA TYR A 388 3.21 8.78 22.77
C TYR A 388 2.00 9.71 22.83
N ASP A 389 1.33 9.93 21.69
CA ASP A 389 0.16 10.78 21.57
C ASP A 389 -1.04 10.16 22.30
N ALA A 390 -1.31 8.88 22.04
CA ALA A 390 -2.38 8.14 22.71
C ALA A 390 -2.08 7.92 24.20
N LEU A 391 -0.83 7.62 24.56
CA LEU A 391 -0.49 7.21 25.94
C LEU A 391 -0.15 8.36 26.89
N LEU A 392 0.31 9.51 26.38
CA LEU A 392 0.78 10.63 27.19
C LEU A 392 0.10 11.95 26.83
N LEU A 393 0.14 12.35 25.56
CA LEU A 393 -0.32 13.67 25.15
C LEU A 393 -1.83 13.86 25.35
N MET A 394 -2.63 12.88 24.92
CA MET A 394 -4.09 12.94 25.03
C MET A 394 -4.58 12.78 26.48
N PRO A 395 -4.04 11.87 27.32
CA PRO A 395 -4.35 11.87 28.75
C PRO A 395 -4.00 13.20 29.45
N ALA A 396 -2.88 13.83 29.08
CA ALA A 396 -2.53 15.16 29.59
C ALA A 396 -3.54 16.23 29.16
N LEU A 397 -4.03 16.20 27.91
CA LEU A 397 -5.12 17.08 27.45
C LEU A 397 -6.38 16.91 28.31
N TYR A 398 -6.75 15.67 28.62
CA TYR A 398 -7.93 15.37 29.44
C TYR A 398 -7.76 15.87 30.87
N LEU A 399 -6.59 15.70 31.46
CA LEU A 399 -6.29 16.23 32.78
C LEU A 399 -6.39 17.76 32.81
N VAL A 400 -5.80 18.45 31.83
CA VAL A 400 -5.90 19.92 31.70
C VAL A 400 -7.37 20.36 31.57
N ALA A 401 -8.17 19.65 30.78
CA ALA A 401 -9.60 19.93 30.61
C ALA A 401 -10.41 19.70 31.88
N LEU A 402 -10.11 18.63 32.62
CA LEU A 402 -10.73 18.38 33.93
C LEU A 402 -10.37 19.50 34.91
N LEU A 403 -9.08 19.86 35.01
CA LEU A 403 -8.61 20.96 35.86
C LEU A 403 -9.27 22.30 35.49
N ALA A 404 -9.55 22.53 34.21
CA ALA A 404 -10.22 23.73 33.75
C ALA A 404 -11.68 23.86 34.22
N LEU A 405 -12.34 22.78 34.65
CA LEU A 405 -13.72 22.84 35.18
C LEU A 405 -13.84 23.69 36.45
N TRP A 406 -12.76 23.80 37.22
CA TRP A 406 -12.67 24.61 38.44
C TRP A 406 -12.24 26.06 38.17
N VAL A 407 -11.88 26.42 36.94
CA VAL A 407 -11.52 27.80 36.58
C VAL A 407 -12.77 28.68 36.60
N ARG A 408 -12.67 29.84 37.24
CA ARG A 408 -13.78 30.81 37.31
C ARG A 408 -14.10 31.34 35.92
N GLY A 409 -15.37 31.29 35.53
CA GLY A 409 -15.84 31.70 34.20
C GLY A 409 -15.62 30.67 33.10
N ALA A 410 -15.16 29.46 33.45
CA ALA A 410 -15.08 28.36 32.50
C ALA A 410 -16.46 27.95 32.01
N ASP A 411 -16.56 27.71 30.70
CA ASP A 411 -17.73 27.09 30.11
C ASP A 411 -17.75 25.59 30.42
N ARG A 412 -18.28 25.25 31.60
CA ARG A 412 -18.31 23.88 32.12
C ARG A 412 -19.06 22.93 31.18
N TRP A 413 -20.14 23.38 30.56
CA TRP A 413 -20.89 22.55 29.62
C TRP A 413 -20.03 22.20 28.40
N ALA A 414 -19.33 23.19 27.82
CA ALA A 414 -18.44 22.97 26.68
C ALA A 414 -17.35 21.94 26.98
N LEU A 415 -16.69 22.08 28.13
CA LEU A 415 -15.62 21.17 28.57
C LEU A 415 -16.15 19.76 28.83
N LEU A 416 -17.26 19.63 29.56
CA LEU A 416 -17.87 18.33 29.88
C LEU A 416 -18.37 17.62 28.63
N TYR A 417 -19.00 18.33 27.70
CA TYR A 417 -19.44 17.77 26.42
C TYR A 417 -18.24 17.28 25.60
N ALA A 418 -17.20 18.11 25.45
CA ALA A 418 -16.01 17.74 24.71
C ALA A 418 -15.31 16.51 25.32
N LEU A 419 -15.12 16.48 26.64
CA LEU A 419 -14.59 15.32 27.38
C LEU A 419 -15.44 14.06 27.15
N ALA A 420 -16.77 14.17 27.26
CA ALA A 420 -17.67 13.03 27.10
C ALA A 420 -17.74 12.50 25.65
N THR A 421 -17.37 13.29 24.65
CA THR A 421 -17.22 12.81 23.26
C THR A 421 -15.85 12.18 23.00
N ALA A 422 -14.79 12.63 23.67
CA ALA A 422 -13.42 12.20 23.39
C ALA A 422 -12.99 10.96 24.21
N VAL A 423 -13.24 10.99 25.52
CA VAL A 423 -12.70 9.99 26.47
C VAL A 423 -13.23 8.58 26.19
N PRO A 424 -14.53 8.35 25.93
CA PRO A 424 -15.02 6.99 25.65
C PRO A 424 -14.40 6.37 24.40
N LEU A 425 -14.29 7.13 23.30
CA LEU A 425 -13.69 6.63 22.06
C LEU A 425 -12.20 6.36 22.24
N HIS A 426 -11.49 7.21 22.98
CA HIS A 426 -10.08 6.95 23.27
C HIS A 426 -9.91 5.72 24.20
N ALA A 427 -10.78 5.54 25.19
CA ALA A 427 -10.78 4.35 26.03
C ALA A 427 -11.07 3.07 25.21
N MET A 428 -11.96 3.13 24.22
CA MET A 428 -12.16 2.04 23.26
C MET A 428 -10.91 1.75 22.42
N GLY A 429 -10.02 2.74 22.23
CA GLY A 429 -8.71 2.58 21.60
C GLY A 429 -7.82 1.57 22.31
N PHE A 430 -7.96 1.46 23.64
CA PHE A 430 -7.27 0.43 24.40
C PHE A 430 -7.79 -0.95 24.04
N TRP A 431 -9.09 -1.12 23.78
CA TRP A 431 -9.65 -2.41 23.32
C TRP A 431 -9.31 -2.71 21.85
N GLN A 432 -9.48 -1.76 20.94
CA GLN A 432 -9.06 -1.87 19.54
C GLN A 432 -8.47 -0.53 19.08
N SER A 433 -7.22 -0.54 18.61
CA SER A 433 -6.47 0.69 18.34
C SER A 433 -7.14 1.64 17.33
N ARG A 434 -7.92 1.11 16.37
CA ARG A 434 -8.70 1.90 15.40
C ARG A 434 -9.59 2.99 16.01
N TRP A 435 -10.09 2.80 17.24
CA TRP A 435 -10.96 3.78 17.90
C TRP A 435 -10.22 5.05 18.32
N ALA A 436 -8.90 5.01 18.50
CA ALA A 436 -8.10 6.17 18.88
C ALA A 436 -8.23 7.30 17.84
N MET A 437 -8.27 6.96 16.55
CA MET A 437 -8.46 7.92 15.47
C MET A 437 -9.86 8.58 15.54
N SER A 438 -10.89 7.82 15.88
CA SER A 438 -12.27 8.33 16.05
C SER A 438 -12.42 9.27 17.26
N ALA A 439 -11.48 9.26 18.21
CA ALA A 439 -11.48 10.20 19.34
C ALA A 439 -10.99 11.60 18.97
N ALA A 440 -10.27 11.76 17.84
CA ALA A 440 -9.65 13.02 17.44
C ALA A 440 -10.64 14.19 17.31
N PRO A 441 -11.84 14.04 16.71
CA PRO A 441 -12.84 15.11 16.70
C PRO A 441 -13.22 15.65 18.08
N GLY A 442 -13.37 14.76 19.08
CA GLY A 442 -13.64 15.17 20.46
C GLY A 442 -12.44 15.86 21.11
N GLN A 443 -11.22 15.37 20.85
CA GLN A 443 -9.97 15.98 21.33
C GLN A 443 -9.79 17.41 20.78
N VAL A 444 -10.13 17.64 19.51
CA VAL A 444 -10.18 18.99 18.91
C VAL A 444 -11.17 19.89 19.65
N LEU A 445 -12.36 19.38 20.00
CA LEU A 445 -13.33 20.14 20.78
C LEU A 445 -12.85 20.50 22.18
N ILE A 446 -12.01 19.66 22.81
CA ILE A 446 -11.45 19.97 24.13
C ILE A 446 -10.55 21.20 24.05
N VAL A 447 -9.64 21.25 23.07
CA VAL A 447 -8.76 22.41 22.86
C VAL A 447 -9.59 23.66 22.54
N LEU A 448 -10.63 23.51 21.71
CA LEU A 448 -11.58 24.59 21.41
C LEU A 448 -12.27 25.12 22.68
N ALA A 449 -12.79 24.22 23.52
CA ALA A 449 -13.45 24.57 24.78
C ALA A 449 -12.48 25.22 25.76
N LEU A 450 -11.27 24.70 25.91
CA LEU A 450 -10.21 25.29 26.74
C LEU A 450 -9.88 26.71 26.31
N ILE A 451 -9.72 26.96 25.01
CA ILE A 451 -9.44 28.32 24.51
C ILE A 451 -10.63 29.25 24.72
N ALA A 452 -11.86 28.75 24.60
CA ALA A 452 -13.07 29.51 24.92
C ALA A 452 -13.19 29.84 26.42
N THR A 453 -12.67 29.00 27.31
CA THR A 453 -12.65 29.27 28.76
C THR A 453 -11.66 30.37 29.15
N LEU A 454 -10.66 30.64 28.32
CA LEU A 454 -9.81 31.82 28.47
C LEU A 454 -10.62 33.02 27.98
N PRO A 455 -10.91 34.05 28.81
CA PRO A 455 -11.61 35.24 28.34
C PRO A 455 -10.69 36.04 27.43
N LEU A 456 -10.69 35.67 26.15
CA LEU A 456 -9.93 36.29 25.09
C LEU A 456 -10.88 37.26 24.37
N VAL A 457 -10.53 38.55 24.45
CA VAL A 457 -11.09 39.69 23.69
C VAL A 457 -12.31 40.40 24.28
N ARG A 458 -12.06 41.21 25.33
CA ARG A 458 -12.46 42.64 25.42
C ARG A 458 -11.42 43.39 26.29
N GLY A 459 -10.65 44.30 25.68
CA GLY A 459 -9.68 45.18 26.36
C GLY A 459 -8.32 44.52 26.68
N LEU A 460 -7.25 44.93 25.99
CA LEU A 460 -5.88 44.47 26.26
C LEU A 460 -5.27 45.28 27.42
N THR A 461 -5.27 44.71 28.63
CA THR A 461 -4.35 45.11 29.72
C THR A 461 -3.24 44.06 29.85
N ALA A 462 -2.27 44.23 30.76
CA ALA A 462 -1.15 43.27 30.98
C ALA A 462 -1.60 41.80 31.24
N ALA A 463 -2.85 41.58 31.66
CA ALA A 463 -3.47 40.26 31.77
C ALA A 463 -3.82 39.61 30.40
N GLY A 464 -3.90 40.40 29.32
CA GLY A 464 -4.22 39.96 27.96
C GLY A 464 -3.10 39.18 27.28
N TRP A 465 -1.84 39.61 27.42
CA TRP A 465 -0.68 38.89 26.87
C TRP A 465 -0.48 37.53 27.51
N ARG A 466 -0.69 37.41 28.84
CA ARG A 466 -0.65 36.11 29.53
C ARG A 466 -1.69 35.12 28.98
N ARG A 467 -2.90 35.59 28.63
CA ARG A 467 -3.96 34.73 28.06
C ARG A 467 -3.65 34.29 26.63
N VAL A 468 -3.09 35.19 25.81
CA VAL A 468 -2.60 34.84 24.47
C VAL A 468 -1.44 33.85 24.56
N ALA A 469 -0.53 34.02 25.53
CA ALA A 469 0.56 33.07 25.78
C ALA A 469 0.03 31.69 26.20
N VAL A 470 -0.95 31.61 27.10
CA VAL A 470 -1.56 30.32 27.50
C VAL A 470 -2.27 29.65 26.31
N ALA A 471 -3.02 30.39 25.52
CA ALA A 471 -3.63 29.85 24.29
C ALA A 471 -2.56 29.36 23.29
N GLY A 472 -1.46 30.12 23.15
CA GLY A 472 -0.31 29.71 22.35
C GLY A 472 0.36 28.44 22.88
N VAL A 473 0.51 28.28 24.20
CA VAL A 473 1.04 27.08 24.84
C VAL A 473 0.11 25.88 24.64
N LEU A 474 -1.21 26.04 24.74
CA LEU A 474 -2.16 24.96 24.45
C LEU A 474 -2.07 24.51 22.99
N LEU A 475 -2.09 25.47 22.05
CA LEU A 475 -1.98 25.16 20.62
C LEU A 475 -0.63 24.53 20.29
N ALA A 476 0.48 25.09 20.77
CA ALA A 476 1.82 24.55 20.55
C ALA A 476 2.01 23.20 21.22
N GLY A 477 1.49 22.99 22.43
CA GLY A 477 1.61 21.74 23.17
C GLY A 477 0.85 20.58 22.52
N PHE A 478 -0.37 20.81 22.03
CA PHE A 478 -1.22 19.74 21.50
C PHE A 478 -1.17 19.59 19.97
N TYR A 479 -0.84 20.65 19.23
CA TYR A 479 -0.73 20.61 17.76
C TYR A 479 0.71 20.74 17.25
N GLY A 480 1.62 21.30 18.05
CA GLY A 480 3.03 21.43 17.70
C GLY A 480 3.77 20.11 17.49
N PRO A 481 3.58 19.07 18.33
CA PRO A 481 4.23 17.77 18.11
C PRO A 481 3.91 17.18 16.73
N GLY A 482 2.64 17.17 16.31
CA GLY A 482 2.25 16.69 14.98
C GLY A 482 2.90 17.47 13.84
N LEU A 483 3.01 18.80 13.98
CA LEU A 483 3.72 19.66 13.02
C LEU A 483 5.21 19.36 12.97
N TYR A 484 5.84 19.18 14.14
CA TYR A 484 7.26 18.85 14.26
C TYR A 484 7.58 17.51 13.61
N PHE A 485 6.81 16.45 13.88
CA PHE A 485 7.05 15.12 13.30
C PHE A 485 6.97 15.15 11.78
N ARG A 486 5.94 15.77 11.21
CA ARG A 486 5.82 15.91 9.74
C ARG A 486 6.95 16.74 9.15
N GLY A 487 7.30 17.87 9.77
CA GLY A 487 8.41 18.71 9.31
C GLY A 487 9.75 17.96 9.35
N ARG A 488 9.95 17.15 10.39
CA ARG A 488 11.13 16.29 10.53
C ARG A 488 11.16 15.17 9.50
N GLU A 489 10.05 14.49 9.25
CA GLU A 489 9.94 13.44 8.23
C GLU A 489 10.20 14.01 6.83
N ALA A 490 9.56 15.13 6.52
CA ALA A 490 9.80 15.91 5.31
C ALA A 490 11.27 16.31 5.14
N TRP A 491 11.91 16.78 6.21
CA TRP A 491 13.33 17.15 6.21
C TRP A 491 14.25 15.94 6.04
N ALA A 492 13.98 14.84 6.76
CA ALA A 492 14.76 13.61 6.66
C ALA A 492 14.74 13.08 5.23
N PHE A 493 13.57 13.08 4.58
CA PHE A 493 13.45 12.74 3.17
C PHE A 493 14.28 13.67 2.27
N ALA A 494 14.11 14.99 2.42
CA ALA A 494 14.81 15.97 1.58
C ALA A 494 16.35 15.90 1.71
N THR A 495 16.87 15.39 2.83
CA THR A 495 18.31 15.38 3.13
C THR A 495 18.99 14.02 2.97
N GLN A 496 18.25 12.91 3.05
CA GLN A 496 18.86 11.56 3.10
C GLN A 496 18.73 10.76 1.80
N ASN A 497 18.14 11.30 0.72
CA ASN A 497 17.85 10.57 -0.53
C ASN A 497 17.12 9.22 -0.31
N GLY A 498 16.54 9.00 0.88
CA GLY A 498 16.29 7.66 1.40
C GLY A 498 14.93 7.12 0.98
N ILE A 499 14.94 6.06 0.16
CA ILE A 499 13.82 5.13 0.02
C ILE A 499 13.69 4.35 1.34
N THR A 500 12.50 4.30 1.90
CA THR A 500 12.22 3.55 3.14
C THR A 500 12.11 2.05 2.87
N ALA A 501 12.18 1.21 3.91
CA ALA A 501 11.90 -0.23 3.77
C ALA A 501 10.48 -0.49 3.20
N GLY A 502 9.50 0.33 3.54
CA GLY A 502 8.15 0.22 2.99
C GLY A 502 8.09 0.51 1.49
N ASP A 503 8.82 1.53 1.03
CA ASP A 503 8.96 1.84 -0.40
C ASP A 503 9.66 0.68 -1.15
N GLY A 504 10.67 0.07 -0.52
CA GLY A 504 11.35 -1.11 -1.05
C GLY A 504 10.44 -2.34 -1.17
N ARG A 505 9.55 -2.58 -0.20
CA ARG A 505 8.53 -3.66 -0.29
C ARG A 505 7.56 -3.44 -1.46
N GLN A 506 7.15 -2.20 -1.68
CA GLN A 506 6.26 -1.84 -2.78
C GLN A 506 6.92 -2.02 -4.15
N LEU A 507 8.22 -1.75 -4.23
CA LEU A 507 9.02 -2.07 -5.42
C LEU A 507 9.04 -3.58 -5.69
N VAL A 508 9.24 -4.41 -4.65
CA VAL A 508 9.19 -5.88 -4.77
C VAL A 508 7.81 -6.35 -5.27
N TYR A 509 6.70 -5.80 -4.75
CA TYR A 509 5.36 -6.14 -5.24
C TYR A 509 5.18 -5.82 -6.73
N ARG A 510 5.70 -4.68 -7.19
CA ARG A 510 5.65 -4.29 -8.60
C ARG A 510 6.49 -5.22 -9.49
N GLU A 511 7.70 -5.59 -9.07
CA GLU A 511 8.55 -6.52 -9.83
C GLU A 511 7.95 -7.93 -9.90
N VAL A 512 7.32 -8.40 -8.82
CA VAL A 512 6.56 -9.66 -8.83
C VAL A 512 5.38 -9.58 -9.79
N ALA A 513 4.66 -8.45 -9.83
CA ALA A 513 3.57 -8.26 -10.79
C ALA A 513 4.07 -8.25 -12.24
N GLN A 514 5.23 -7.64 -12.50
CA GLN A 514 5.88 -7.67 -13.81
C GLN A 514 6.23 -9.11 -14.21
N MET A 515 6.86 -9.87 -13.31
CA MET A 515 7.21 -11.27 -13.58
C MET A 515 5.99 -12.13 -13.90
N ILE A 516 4.89 -11.96 -13.16
CA ILE A 516 3.63 -12.67 -13.43
C ILE A 516 3.06 -12.28 -14.79
N ARG A 517 3.10 -10.99 -15.15
CA ARG A 517 2.63 -10.54 -16.46
C ARG A 517 3.54 -11.03 -17.60
N GLU A 518 4.85 -11.13 -17.39
CA GLU A 518 5.79 -11.70 -18.37
C GLU A 518 5.56 -13.20 -18.58
N SER A 519 5.22 -13.96 -17.53
CA SER A 519 4.88 -15.38 -17.66
C SER A 519 3.51 -15.65 -18.27
N GLN A 520 2.64 -14.65 -18.30
CA GLN A 520 1.34 -14.69 -18.96
C GLN A 520 0.99 -13.32 -19.59
N PRO A 521 1.54 -13.02 -20.78
CA PRO A 521 1.36 -11.72 -21.43
C PRO A 521 -0.11 -11.39 -21.74
N GLU A 522 -0.91 -12.41 -22.05
CA GLU A 522 -2.32 -12.27 -22.46
C GLU A 522 -3.29 -12.91 -21.46
N GLY A 523 -4.53 -12.43 -21.45
CA GLY A 523 -5.61 -12.96 -20.62
C GLY A 523 -5.59 -12.51 -19.16
N ASP A 524 -6.63 -12.95 -18.45
CA ASP A 524 -6.85 -12.64 -17.04
C ASP A 524 -5.87 -13.41 -16.15
N VAL A 525 -5.30 -12.69 -15.19
CA VAL A 525 -4.50 -13.28 -14.11
C VAL A 525 -5.35 -13.29 -12.85
N VAL A 526 -5.49 -14.46 -12.23
CA VAL A 526 -6.02 -14.65 -10.88
C VAL A 526 -4.86 -15.03 -9.97
N LEU A 527 -4.56 -14.15 -9.02
CA LEU A 527 -3.47 -14.28 -8.07
C LEU A 527 -3.97 -14.81 -6.72
N PHE A 528 -3.35 -15.89 -6.26
CA PHE A 528 -3.46 -16.37 -4.89
C PHE A 528 -2.21 -16.02 -4.09
N GLY A 529 -2.39 -15.43 -2.92
CA GLY A 529 -1.34 -15.14 -1.96
C GLY A 529 -1.97 -14.76 -0.62
N SER A 530 -1.17 -14.24 0.31
CA SER A 530 -1.74 -13.64 1.52
C SER A 530 -2.62 -12.43 1.17
N PRO A 531 -3.56 -12.01 2.05
CA PRO A 531 -4.42 -10.87 1.76
C PRO A 531 -3.65 -9.59 1.40
N ASN A 532 -2.53 -9.32 2.07
CA ASN A 532 -1.71 -8.13 1.81
C ASN A 532 -0.93 -8.26 0.49
N THR A 533 -0.29 -9.41 0.24
CA THR A 533 0.43 -9.66 -1.02
C THR A 533 -0.50 -9.58 -2.21
N SER A 534 -1.67 -10.21 -2.09
CA SER A 534 -2.73 -10.23 -3.08
C SER A 534 -3.12 -8.82 -3.51
N VAL A 535 -3.46 -7.94 -2.58
CA VAL A 535 -3.86 -6.56 -2.90
C VAL A 535 -2.72 -5.79 -3.59
N ASN A 536 -1.49 -5.88 -3.06
CA ASN A 536 -0.39 -5.06 -3.56
C ASN A 536 0.14 -5.52 -4.93
N VAL A 537 0.36 -6.82 -5.12
CA VAL A 537 0.82 -7.35 -6.42
C VAL A 537 -0.28 -7.21 -7.47
N ALA A 538 -1.53 -7.51 -7.12
CA ALA A 538 -2.65 -7.40 -8.05
C ALA A 538 -2.96 -5.95 -8.44
N PHE A 539 -2.65 -4.97 -7.57
CA PHE A 539 -2.72 -3.56 -7.92
C PHE A 539 -1.84 -3.26 -9.14
N TYR A 540 -0.51 -3.47 -9.04
CA TYR A 540 0.41 -3.17 -10.14
C TYR A 540 0.11 -3.91 -11.45
N GLY A 541 -0.33 -5.17 -11.36
CA GLY A 541 -0.66 -5.98 -12.54
C GLY A 541 -2.09 -5.80 -13.08
N ASN A 542 -2.95 -5.05 -12.39
CA ASN A 542 -4.41 -5.06 -12.55
C ASN A 542 -4.99 -6.49 -12.56
N PHE A 543 -4.49 -7.37 -11.68
CA PHE A 543 -4.91 -8.77 -11.59
C PHE A 543 -6.18 -8.93 -10.75
N LYS A 544 -6.87 -10.06 -10.89
CA LYS A 544 -7.89 -10.49 -9.92
C LYS A 544 -7.22 -11.24 -8.78
N THR A 545 -7.85 -11.32 -7.62
CA THR A 545 -7.36 -12.12 -6.49
C THR A 545 -8.47 -12.89 -5.77
N LEU A 546 -8.08 -13.78 -4.86
CA LEU A 546 -8.99 -14.49 -3.97
C LEU A 546 -9.30 -13.67 -2.71
N GLY A 547 -8.27 -13.35 -1.92
CA GLY A 547 -8.42 -12.83 -0.56
C GLY A 547 -7.91 -11.40 -0.41
N THR A 548 -8.71 -10.56 0.22
CA THR A 548 -8.39 -9.18 0.65
C THR A 548 -8.97 -9.00 2.04
N LEU A 549 -8.41 -8.13 2.89
CA LEU A 549 -8.88 -7.95 4.28
C LEU A 549 -10.23 -7.22 4.40
N TYR A 550 -10.95 -7.03 3.29
CA TYR A 550 -12.28 -6.44 3.29
C TYR A 550 -13.28 -7.45 3.82
N TRP A 551 -14.08 -7.05 4.80
CA TRP A 551 -15.08 -7.92 5.43
C TRP A 551 -16.14 -8.44 4.44
N GLU A 552 -16.34 -7.74 3.32
CA GLU A 552 -17.21 -8.16 2.21
C GLU A 552 -16.65 -9.34 1.42
N ASN A 553 -15.34 -9.60 1.51
CA ASN A 553 -14.64 -10.68 0.83
C ASN A 553 -14.51 -11.94 1.70
N LEU A 554 -15.51 -12.22 2.54
CA LEU A 554 -15.50 -13.38 3.43
C LEU A 554 -15.32 -14.69 2.65
N ASP A 555 -16.03 -14.86 1.52
CA ASP A 555 -15.99 -16.09 0.72
C ASP A 555 -14.64 -16.29 0.03
N GLY A 556 -13.98 -15.21 -0.41
CA GLY A 556 -12.66 -15.26 -1.00
C GLY A 556 -11.57 -15.52 0.03
N LEU A 557 -11.69 -14.93 1.23
CA LEU A 557 -10.81 -15.22 2.36
C LEU A 557 -10.93 -16.67 2.85
N LYS A 558 -12.16 -17.21 2.94
CA LYS A 558 -12.37 -18.62 3.29
C LYS A 558 -11.77 -19.56 2.23
N ALA A 559 -11.94 -19.27 0.94
CA ALA A 559 -11.27 -20.04 -0.11
C ALA A 559 -9.74 -19.97 -0.01
N ALA A 560 -9.18 -18.78 0.23
CA ALA A 560 -7.75 -18.61 0.42
C ALA A 560 -7.23 -19.44 1.61
N ALA A 561 -8.01 -19.50 2.69
CA ALA A 561 -7.73 -20.32 3.85
C ALA A 561 -7.82 -21.82 3.53
N GLU A 562 -8.85 -22.25 2.81
CA GLU A 562 -9.09 -23.66 2.44
C GLU A 562 -7.99 -24.18 1.52
N ILE A 563 -7.59 -23.39 0.52
CA ILE A 563 -6.48 -23.73 -0.38
C ILE A 563 -5.18 -23.85 0.43
N SER A 564 -4.85 -22.84 1.25
CA SER A 564 -3.65 -22.86 2.09
C SER A 564 -3.63 -24.06 3.05
N SER A 565 -4.80 -24.45 3.56
CA SER A 565 -4.96 -25.48 4.58
C SER A 565 -5.27 -26.87 4.01
N ALA A 566 -5.27 -27.02 2.67
CA ALA A 566 -5.50 -28.30 2.01
C ALA A 566 -4.49 -29.34 2.48
N ARG A 567 -4.95 -30.57 2.71
CA ARG A 567 -4.12 -31.65 3.29
C ARG A 567 -3.26 -32.35 2.24
N THR A 568 -3.65 -32.24 0.97
CA THR A 568 -2.96 -32.88 -0.16
C THR A 568 -2.79 -31.89 -1.31
N ASP A 569 -1.79 -32.16 -2.16
CA ASP A 569 -1.54 -31.33 -3.34
C ASP A 569 -2.68 -31.44 -4.36
N ASP A 570 -3.37 -32.58 -4.43
CA ASP A 570 -4.53 -32.79 -5.31
C ASP A 570 -5.75 -32.00 -4.85
N GLU A 571 -5.98 -31.94 -3.53
CA GLU A 571 -7.04 -31.10 -2.95
C GLU A 571 -6.77 -29.62 -3.23
N ALA A 572 -5.54 -29.15 -3.01
CA ALA A 572 -5.14 -27.78 -3.34
C ALA A 572 -5.33 -27.50 -4.84
N ALA A 573 -4.90 -28.41 -5.72
CA ALA A 573 -5.06 -28.30 -7.17
C ALA A 573 -6.54 -28.18 -7.59
N ARG A 574 -7.42 -28.97 -6.99
CA ARG A 574 -8.88 -28.91 -7.24
C ARG A 574 -9.44 -27.54 -6.83
N LEU A 575 -9.16 -27.08 -5.61
CA LEU A 575 -9.64 -25.79 -5.11
C LEU A 575 -9.12 -24.61 -5.92
N LEU A 576 -7.84 -24.64 -6.33
CA LEU A 576 -7.25 -23.64 -7.22
C LEU A 576 -7.96 -23.60 -8.58
N ARG A 577 -8.28 -24.78 -9.15
CA ARG A 577 -9.01 -24.88 -10.42
C ARG A 577 -10.43 -24.34 -10.32
N GLU A 578 -11.15 -24.68 -9.25
CA GLU A 578 -12.51 -24.17 -8.98
C GLU A 578 -12.54 -22.64 -8.90
N ARG A 579 -11.46 -22.04 -8.36
CA ARG A 579 -11.30 -20.59 -8.24
C ARG A 579 -10.60 -19.93 -9.43
N GLY A 580 -10.22 -20.70 -10.45
CA GLY A 580 -9.55 -20.20 -11.65
C GLY A 580 -8.19 -19.56 -11.38
N VAL A 581 -7.48 -19.98 -10.33
CA VAL A 581 -6.18 -19.41 -9.96
C VAL A 581 -5.13 -19.75 -11.01
N THR A 582 -4.41 -18.72 -11.45
CA THR A 582 -3.36 -18.81 -12.47
C THR A 582 -1.96 -18.70 -11.88
N HIS A 583 -1.80 -17.95 -10.79
CA HIS A 583 -0.51 -17.64 -10.21
C HIS A 583 -0.59 -17.61 -8.68
N LEU A 584 0.51 -18.00 -8.04
CA LEU A 584 0.70 -17.93 -6.60
C LEU A 584 1.87 -17.00 -6.29
N ALA A 585 1.72 -16.12 -5.30
CA ALA A 585 2.83 -15.31 -4.79
C ALA A 585 2.81 -15.29 -3.26
N PHE A 586 3.88 -15.78 -2.65
CA PHE A 586 4.05 -15.82 -1.20
C PHE A 586 5.31 -15.10 -0.78
N PHE A 587 5.13 -14.23 0.21
CA PHE A 587 6.18 -13.53 0.94
C PHE A 587 6.35 -14.25 2.27
N ARG A 588 7.56 -14.24 2.84
CA ARG A 588 7.80 -14.89 4.12
C ARG A 588 7.01 -14.19 5.23
N ASP A 589 7.04 -12.87 5.23
CA ASP A 589 6.32 -12.07 6.21
C ASP A 589 4.84 -11.88 5.83
N GLY A 590 3.96 -11.93 6.84
CA GLY A 590 2.53 -11.66 6.65
C GLY A 590 1.85 -12.63 5.69
N ASN A 591 2.21 -13.93 5.74
CA ASN A 591 1.71 -14.95 4.82
C ASN A 591 0.32 -15.53 5.17
N TYR A 592 -0.13 -15.39 6.42
CA TYR A 592 -1.43 -15.89 6.93
C TYR A 592 -1.65 -17.42 6.86
N ILE A 593 -0.63 -18.21 6.53
CA ILE A 593 -0.80 -19.64 6.25
C ILE A 593 -1.20 -20.41 7.52
N LEU A 594 -0.45 -20.23 8.61
CA LEU A 594 -0.77 -20.88 9.88
C LEU A 594 -2.04 -20.30 10.49
N GLU A 595 -2.19 -18.97 10.41
CA GLU A 595 -3.38 -18.28 10.88
C GLU A 595 -4.65 -18.83 10.22
N PHE A 596 -4.64 -19.04 8.90
CA PHE A 596 -5.75 -19.66 8.18
C PHE A 596 -6.05 -21.10 8.63
N ALA A 597 -5.01 -21.91 8.88
CA ALA A 597 -5.21 -23.26 9.40
C ALA A 597 -5.93 -23.24 10.76
N TYR A 598 -5.49 -22.37 11.68
CA TYR A 598 -6.13 -22.21 12.99
C TYR A 598 -7.54 -21.60 12.91
N LEU A 599 -7.80 -20.71 11.95
CA LEU A 599 -9.12 -20.11 11.75
C LEU A 599 -10.14 -21.11 11.21
N LEU A 600 -9.73 -21.99 10.29
CA LEU A 600 -10.61 -23.03 9.75
C LEU A 600 -10.82 -24.18 10.74
N ASN A 601 -9.77 -24.56 11.46
CA ASN A 601 -9.85 -25.61 12.47
C ASN A 601 -9.11 -25.17 13.75
N PRO A 602 -9.82 -24.55 14.71
CA PRO A 602 -9.21 -24.13 15.99
C PRO A 602 -8.62 -25.25 16.84
N GLN A 603 -8.92 -26.52 16.52
CA GLN A 603 -8.39 -27.70 17.22
C GLN A 603 -7.22 -28.37 16.48
N ILE A 604 -6.79 -27.84 15.33
CA ILE A 604 -5.67 -28.39 14.59
C ILE A 604 -4.40 -28.30 15.44
N THR A 605 -3.66 -29.41 15.53
CA THR A 605 -2.36 -29.40 16.19
C THR A 605 -1.34 -28.66 15.33
N GLU A 606 -0.26 -28.14 15.94
CA GLU A 606 0.81 -27.48 15.18
C GLU A 606 1.45 -28.44 14.17
N GLU A 607 1.62 -29.72 14.53
CA GLU A 607 2.16 -30.73 13.62
C GLU A 607 1.26 -30.94 12.40
N GLU A 608 -0.06 -31.05 12.58
CA GLU A 608 -1.01 -31.16 11.47
C GLU A 608 -1.04 -29.89 10.62
N ALA A 609 -0.99 -28.71 11.23
CA ALA A 609 -0.95 -27.44 10.50
C ALA A 609 0.29 -27.34 9.60
N LYS A 610 1.44 -27.87 10.06
CA LYS A 610 2.69 -27.93 9.29
C LYS A 610 2.64 -28.90 8.11
N GLN A 611 1.65 -29.80 8.05
CA GLN A 611 1.45 -30.70 6.90
C GLN A 611 0.57 -30.10 5.80
N THR A 612 -0.06 -28.96 6.06
CA THR A 612 -0.92 -28.28 5.07
C THR A 612 -0.13 -27.83 3.84
N PHE A 613 -0.81 -27.76 2.70
CA PHE A 613 -0.23 -27.37 1.40
C PHE A 613 0.55 -26.05 1.49
N GLY A 614 -0.06 -25.01 2.07
CA GLY A 614 0.57 -23.69 2.20
C GLY A 614 1.85 -23.76 3.02
N TYR A 615 1.85 -24.48 4.15
CA TYR A 615 3.03 -24.59 5.00
C TYR A 615 4.13 -25.42 4.32
N ARG A 616 3.78 -26.55 3.69
CA ARG A 616 4.75 -27.36 2.94
C ARG A 616 5.37 -26.58 1.78
N LEU A 617 4.59 -25.73 1.10
CA LEU A 617 5.07 -24.90 0.00
C LEU A 617 6.03 -23.81 0.48
N LEU A 618 5.67 -23.04 1.52
CA LEU A 618 6.47 -21.90 1.98
C LEU A 618 7.60 -22.31 2.95
N GLY A 619 7.29 -23.16 3.93
CA GLY A 619 8.19 -23.57 4.99
C GLY A 619 9.12 -24.72 4.58
N SER A 620 8.56 -25.81 4.07
CA SER A 620 9.34 -26.99 3.66
C SER A 620 9.83 -26.95 2.21
N ARG A 621 9.42 -25.93 1.43
CA ARG A 621 9.76 -25.74 0.01
C ARG A 621 9.45 -26.96 -0.86
N LEU A 622 8.41 -27.71 -0.50
CA LEU A 622 7.90 -28.81 -1.31
C LEU A 622 6.96 -28.26 -2.37
N VAL A 623 7.44 -28.21 -3.62
CA VAL A 623 6.70 -27.67 -4.76
C VAL A 623 6.07 -28.80 -5.55
N PRO A 624 4.73 -28.86 -5.66
CA PRO A 624 4.06 -29.87 -6.49
C PRO A 624 4.38 -29.73 -7.98
N VAL A 625 4.34 -30.85 -8.71
CA VAL A 625 4.69 -30.89 -10.16
C VAL A 625 3.82 -29.97 -11.02
N TRP A 626 2.61 -29.61 -10.60
CA TRP A 626 1.72 -28.71 -11.35
C TRP A 626 1.96 -27.21 -11.05
N LEU A 627 2.89 -26.85 -10.17
CA LEU A 627 3.33 -25.48 -9.95
C LEU A 627 4.65 -25.22 -10.69
N GLU A 628 4.62 -24.33 -11.67
CA GLU A 628 5.82 -23.86 -12.36
C GLU A 628 6.51 -22.81 -11.49
N ALA A 629 7.72 -23.10 -11.02
CA ALA A 629 8.52 -22.13 -10.27
C ALA A 629 9.01 -21.00 -11.20
N LEU A 630 8.66 -19.75 -10.87
CA LEU A 630 9.20 -18.58 -11.56
C LEU A 630 10.46 -18.12 -10.82
N PRO A 631 11.61 -17.99 -11.52
CA PRO A 631 12.91 -17.75 -10.88
C PRO A 631 13.08 -16.28 -10.49
N TYR A 632 12.27 -15.82 -9.52
CA TYR A 632 12.32 -14.46 -8.97
C TYR A 632 13.54 -14.26 -8.05
N ALA A 633 14.18 -13.11 -8.21
CA ALA A 633 15.20 -12.61 -7.30
C ALA A 633 14.95 -11.13 -7.06
N ALA A 634 14.88 -10.73 -5.78
CA ALA A 634 14.71 -9.34 -5.41
C ALA A 634 15.87 -8.47 -5.97
N PRO A 635 15.61 -7.21 -6.32
CA PRO A 635 16.64 -6.31 -6.84
C PRO A 635 17.70 -6.01 -5.78
N ASP A 636 18.93 -5.78 -6.27
CA ASP A 636 20.04 -5.36 -5.41
C ASP A 636 19.82 -3.93 -4.90
N GLY A 637 20.46 -3.58 -3.78
CA GLY A 637 20.38 -2.22 -3.23
C GLY A 637 19.06 -1.86 -2.51
N LEU A 638 18.16 -2.83 -2.31
CA LEU A 638 16.97 -2.63 -1.47
C LEU A 638 17.37 -2.23 -0.03
N PRO A 639 16.62 -1.31 0.60
CA PRO A 639 16.85 -0.92 2.00
C PRO A 639 16.84 -2.12 2.96
N GLU A 640 17.53 -1.97 4.08
CA GLU A 640 17.51 -2.94 5.16
C GLU A 640 16.07 -3.13 5.70
N GLY A 641 15.69 -4.37 6.02
CA GLY A 641 14.34 -4.71 6.49
C GLY A 641 13.31 -5.03 5.40
N VAL A 642 13.68 -4.97 4.11
CA VAL A 642 12.83 -5.46 3.01
C VAL A 642 12.98 -6.98 2.90
N ASP A 643 11.86 -7.71 2.95
CA ASP A 643 11.83 -9.15 2.67
C ASP A 643 12.21 -9.40 1.20
N LYS A 644 13.25 -10.20 1.00
CA LYS A 644 13.78 -10.59 -0.31
C LYS A 644 13.35 -11.99 -0.72
N GLU A 645 12.77 -12.76 0.21
CA GLU A 645 12.39 -14.15 0.00
C GLU A 645 10.96 -14.25 -0.53
N VAL A 646 10.80 -14.04 -1.84
CA VAL A 646 9.50 -14.18 -2.52
C VAL A 646 9.46 -15.44 -3.35
N LEU A 647 8.44 -16.28 -3.13
CA LEU A 647 8.12 -17.42 -3.96
C LEU A 647 7.00 -17.04 -4.93
N VAL A 648 7.24 -17.23 -6.22
CA VAL A 648 6.26 -16.95 -7.27
C VAL A 648 6.10 -18.20 -8.14
N PHE A 649 4.86 -18.61 -8.35
CA PHE A 649 4.54 -19.79 -9.16
C PHE A 649 3.45 -19.48 -10.18
N LYS A 650 3.51 -20.16 -11.31
CA LYS A 650 2.42 -20.25 -12.28
C LYS A 650 1.75 -21.62 -12.16
N VAL A 651 0.42 -21.66 -12.21
CA VAL A 651 -0.35 -22.91 -12.19
C VAL A 651 -0.34 -23.51 -13.60
N ASN A 652 0.26 -24.69 -13.75
CA ASN A 652 0.20 -25.47 -14.99
C ASN A 652 -0.02 -26.96 -14.68
N PHE A 653 -1.26 -27.41 -14.76
CA PHE A 653 -1.62 -28.82 -14.56
C PHE A 653 -1.08 -29.77 -15.64
N GLN A 654 -0.51 -29.25 -16.73
CA GLN A 654 0.12 -30.05 -17.79
C GLN A 654 1.65 -30.09 -17.66
N GLN A 655 2.22 -29.45 -16.64
CA GLN A 655 3.67 -29.44 -16.42
C GLN A 655 4.17 -30.87 -16.16
N ARG A 656 5.22 -31.28 -16.88
CA ARG A 656 5.86 -32.59 -16.71
C ARG A 656 6.86 -32.56 -15.54
N PRO A 657 7.11 -33.69 -14.85
CA PRO A 657 8.09 -33.76 -13.76
C PRO A 657 9.48 -33.22 -14.11
N THR A 658 9.96 -33.48 -15.33
CA THR A 658 11.21 -32.92 -15.86
C THR A 658 11.22 -31.40 -15.87
N GLU A 659 10.16 -30.78 -16.36
CA GLU A 659 10.06 -29.32 -16.46
C GLU A 659 9.93 -28.70 -15.07
N ALA A 660 9.13 -29.31 -14.18
CA ALA A 660 9.00 -28.88 -12.79
C ALA A 660 10.36 -28.89 -12.06
N ALA A 661 11.12 -29.98 -12.18
CA ALA A 661 12.46 -30.08 -11.60
C ALA A 661 13.42 -29.05 -12.20
N TYR A 662 13.43 -28.87 -13.53
CA TYR A 662 14.26 -27.87 -14.18
C TYR A 662 13.96 -26.45 -13.68
N ARG A 663 12.67 -26.06 -13.62
CA ARG A 663 12.23 -24.74 -13.15
C ARG A 663 12.58 -24.49 -11.68
N LEU A 664 12.39 -25.50 -10.82
CA LEU A 664 12.78 -25.42 -9.42
C LEU A 664 14.31 -25.24 -9.27
N GLY A 665 15.10 -25.97 -10.05
CA GLY A 665 16.55 -25.80 -10.09
C GLY A 665 16.98 -24.39 -10.52
N LEU A 666 16.27 -23.78 -11.49
CA LEU A 666 16.52 -22.38 -11.88
C LEU A 666 16.23 -21.40 -10.74
N LEU A 667 15.15 -21.59 -9.99
CA LEU A 667 14.81 -20.77 -8.83
C LEU A 667 15.89 -20.89 -7.74
N GLN A 668 16.30 -22.10 -7.38
CA GLN A 668 17.37 -22.36 -6.41
C GLN A 668 18.69 -21.73 -6.85
N ALA A 669 19.07 -21.90 -8.12
CA ALA A 669 20.29 -21.30 -8.68
C ALA A 669 20.25 -19.77 -8.61
N ARG A 670 19.10 -19.14 -8.92
CA ARG A 670 18.91 -17.68 -8.77
C ARG A 670 19.08 -17.20 -7.34
N ARG A 671 18.66 -18.01 -6.37
CA ARG A 671 18.82 -17.74 -4.93
C ARG A 671 20.19 -18.09 -4.38
N LYS A 672 21.13 -18.54 -5.23
CA LYS A 672 22.47 -19.00 -4.85
C LYS A 672 22.47 -20.25 -3.96
N GLU A 673 21.38 -21.01 -3.96
CA GLU A 673 21.24 -22.33 -3.32
C GLU A 673 21.82 -23.40 -4.26
N LEU A 674 23.13 -23.31 -4.53
CA LEU A 674 23.76 -24.02 -5.64
C LEU A 674 23.78 -25.55 -5.47
N ASP A 675 23.90 -26.07 -4.24
CA ASP A 675 23.88 -27.51 -3.99
C ASP A 675 22.48 -28.11 -4.25
N ASP A 676 21.44 -27.47 -3.73
CA ASP A 676 20.05 -27.86 -3.98
C ASP A 676 19.72 -27.78 -5.47
N ALA A 677 20.19 -26.72 -6.15
CA ALA A 677 20.04 -26.57 -7.59
C ALA A 677 20.70 -27.72 -8.36
N LEU A 678 21.92 -28.11 -8.01
CA LEU A 678 22.62 -29.24 -8.65
C LEU A 678 21.85 -30.55 -8.47
N SER A 679 21.38 -30.85 -7.25
CA SER A 679 20.56 -32.04 -6.98
C SER A 679 19.24 -32.03 -7.75
N THR A 680 18.60 -30.86 -7.85
CA THR A 680 17.31 -30.72 -8.54
C THR A 680 17.48 -30.80 -10.07
N PHE A 681 18.56 -30.26 -10.63
CA PHE A 681 18.89 -30.45 -12.05
C PHE A 681 19.26 -31.91 -12.36
N GLU A 682 19.94 -32.60 -11.44
CA GLU A 682 20.17 -34.05 -11.58
C GLU A 682 18.84 -34.81 -11.63
N LEU A 683 17.88 -34.45 -10.77
CA LEU A 683 16.53 -35.03 -10.83
C LEU A 683 15.84 -34.77 -12.18
N ALA A 684 15.97 -33.57 -12.74
CA ALA A 684 15.46 -33.27 -14.09
C ALA A 684 16.09 -34.19 -15.15
N LEU A 685 17.41 -34.41 -15.09
CA LEU A 685 18.13 -35.33 -15.99
C LEU A 685 17.78 -36.81 -15.75
N ARG A 686 17.38 -37.19 -14.54
CA ARG A 686 16.87 -38.55 -14.25
C ARG A 686 15.50 -38.78 -14.89
N PHE A 687 14.63 -37.77 -14.90
CA PHE A 687 13.33 -37.85 -15.58
C PHE A 687 13.48 -37.81 -17.11
N ASP A 688 14.41 -37.00 -17.61
CA ASP A 688 14.73 -36.90 -19.04
C ASP A 688 16.23 -36.68 -19.25
N PRO A 689 16.98 -37.75 -19.58
CA PRO A 689 18.42 -37.65 -19.86
C PRO A 689 18.78 -36.73 -21.04
N ALA A 690 17.82 -36.44 -21.92
CA ALA A 690 18.01 -35.54 -23.06
C ALA A 690 17.72 -34.06 -22.73
N ASN A 691 17.41 -33.71 -21.47
CA ASN A 691 17.21 -32.33 -21.05
C ASN A 691 18.54 -31.57 -21.02
N TYR A 692 19.00 -31.15 -22.19
CA TYR A 692 20.23 -30.39 -22.34
C TYR A 692 20.24 -29.05 -21.56
N PRO A 693 19.10 -28.32 -21.39
CA PRO A 693 19.09 -27.12 -20.58
C PRO A 693 19.48 -27.37 -19.11
N ALA A 694 19.05 -28.49 -18.51
CA ALA A 694 19.44 -28.86 -17.14
C ALA A 694 20.93 -29.20 -17.04
N ALA A 695 21.46 -29.96 -18.00
CA ALA A 695 22.89 -30.26 -18.09
C ALA A 695 23.73 -28.97 -18.23
N LEU A 696 23.28 -28.04 -19.08
CA LEU A 696 23.92 -26.74 -19.26
C LEU A 696 23.98 -25.94 -17.94
N ARG A 697 22.88 -25.86 -17.19
CA ARG A 697 22.87 -25.15 -15.89
C ARG A 697 23.79 -25.79 -14.85
N ARG A 698 23.88 -27.13 -14.81
CA ARG A 698 24.88 -27.81 -13.96
C ARG A 698 26.30 -27.44 -14.38
N ALA A 699 26.59 -27.43 -15.68
CA ALA A 699 27.91 -27.06 -16.20
C ALA A 699 28.31 -25.62 -15.83
N GLU A 700 27.38 -24.67 -15.91
CA GLU A 700 27.57 -23.29 -15.46
C GLU A 700 27.89 -23.23 -13.95
N ILE A 701 27.14 -23.94 -13.11
CA ILE A 701 27.40 -24.00 -11.66
C ILE A 701 28.78 -24.60 -11.36
N TYR A 702 29.17 -25.70 -12.02
CA TYR A 702 30.49 -26.29 -11.87
C TYR A 702 31.61 -25.36 -12.35
N THR A 703 31.35 -24.56 -13.39
CA THR A 703 32.28 -23.53 -13.89
C THR A 703 32.48 -22.43 -12.85
N GLU A 704 31.39 -21.93 -12.24
CA GLU A 704 31.47 -20.96 -11.13
C GLU A 704 32.29 -21.50 -9.94
N ARG A 705 32.17 -22.81 -9.66
CA ARG A 705 32.92 -23.53 -8.60
C ARG A 705 34.34 -23.95 -9.01
N ARG A 706 34.78 -23.66 -10.24
CA ARG A 706 36.08 -24.06 -10.78
C ARG A 706 36.31 -25.58 -10.84
N GLN A 707 35.23 -26.35 -10.90
CA GLN A 707 35.24 -27.81 -11.03
C GLN A 707 35.25 -28.18 -12.52
N TRP A 708 36.39 -27.96 -13.18
CA TRP A 708 36.48 -27.98 -14.65
C TRP A 708 36.15 -29.32 -15.29
N ARG A 709 36.47 -30.43 -14.62
CA ARG A 709 36.17 -31.78 -15.11
C ARG A 709 34.66 -32.02 -15.17
N ASP A 710 33.96 -31.70 -14.08
CA ASP A 710 32.51 -31.86 -14.00
C ASP A 710 31.78 -30.86 -14.91
N ALA A 711 32.29 -29.63 -15.01
CA ALA A 711 31.80 -28.63 -15.96
C ALA A 711 31.87 -29.15 -17.40
N ALA A 712 33.05 -29.63 -17.84
CA ALA A 712 33.23 -30.17 -19.19
C ALA A 712 32.33 -31.38 -19.44
N ALA A 713 32.21 -32.32 -18.50
CA ALA A 713 31.34 -33.47 -18.64
C ALA A 713 29.85 -33.09 -18.82
N ASN A 714 29.37 -32.06 -18.09
CA ASN A 714 27.98 -31.60 -18.23
C ASN A 714 27.77 -30.75 -19.49
N PHE A 715 28.76 -29.97 -19.94
CA PHE A 715 28.69 -29.31 -21.24
C PHE A 715 28.65 -30.32 -22.38
N ASP A 716 29.46 -31.38 -22.31
CA ASP A 716 29.44 -32.46 -23.29
C ASP A 716 28.10 -33.16 -23.35
N LEU A 717 27.51 -33.46 -22.18
CA LEU A 717 26.15 -34.00 -22.11
C LEU A 717 25.13 -33.05 -22.75
N ALA A 718 25.22 -31.75 -22.46
CA ALA A 718 24.32 -30.76 -23.04
C ALA A 718 24.45 -30.72 -24.58
N VAL A 719 25.66 -30.70 -25.13
CA VAL A 719 25.88 -30.67 -26.58
C VAL A 719 25.40 -31.96 -27.25
N GLN A 720 25.63 -33.13 -26.64
CA GLN A 720 25.20 -34.42 -27.18
C GLN A 720 23.67 -34.51 -27.29
N SER A 721 22.96 -34.03 -26.26
CA SER A 721 21.50 -34.09 -26.16
C SER A 721 20.80 -32.92 -26.86
N ALA A 722 21.52 -31.88 -27.29
CA ALA A 722 20.93 -30.72 -27.95
C ALA A 722 20.55 -31.01 -29.42
N PRO A 723 19.48 -30.34 -29.92
CA PRO A 723 19.18 -30.27 -31.35
C PRO A 723 20.39 -29.80 -32.16
N VAL A 724 20.55 -30.32 -33.38
CA VAL A 724 21.74 -30.08 -34.22
C VAL A 724 21.96 -28.58 -34.46
N GLU A 725 20.87 -27.85 -34.69
CA GLU A 725 20.85 -26.40 -34.87
C GLU A 725 21.37 -25.60 -33.67
N ASP A 726 21.29 -26.15 -32.45
CA ASP A 726 21.75 -25.50 -31.21
C ASP A 726 23.21 -25.85 -30.86
N ARG A 727 23.78 -26.92 -31.42
CA ARG A 727 25.10 -27.45 -31.04
C ARG A 727 26.22 -26.46 -31.23
N TYR A 728 26.27 -25.79 -32.38
CA TYR A 728 27.27 -24.76 -32.66
C TYR A 728 27.25 -23.68 -31.58
N ARG A 729 26.04 -23.17 -31.27
CA ARG A 729 25.84 -22.10 -30.27
C ARG A 729 26.29 -22.55 -28.89
N LEU A 730 25.94 -23.77 -28.48
CA LEU A 730 26.35 -24.33 -27.19
C LEU A 730 27.86 -24.51 -27.11
N LEU A 731 28.49 -25.14 -28.11
CA LEU A 731 29.94 -25.32 -28.17
C LEU A 731 30.69 -23.98 -28.10
N ALA A 732 30.24 -22.98 -28.86
CA ALA A 732 30.82 -21.65 -28.84
C ALA A 732 30.66 -20.95 -27.47
N GLN A 733 29.48 -21.04 -26.86
CA GLN A 733 29.23 -20.48 -25.52
C GLN A 733 30.07 -21.16 -24.44
N THR A 734 30.19 -22.49 -24.49
CA THR A 734 31.07 -23.26 -23.60
C THR A 734 32.52 -22.84 -23.74
N ALA A 735 33.01 -22.68 -24.98
CA ALA A 735 34.37 -22.23 -25.24
C ALA A 735 34.62 -20.81 -24.68
N ILE A 736 33.67 -19.90 -24.84
CA ILE A 736 33.73 -18.54 -24.26
C ILE A 736 33.78 -18.62 -22.73
N ALA A 737 32.95 -19.45 -22.10
CA ALA A 737 32.93 -19.61 -20.64
C ALA A 737 34.27 -20.13 -20.10
N PHE A 738 34.85 -21.16 -20.72
CA PHE A 738 36.16 -21.67 -20.33
C PHE A 738 37.28 -20.65 -20.59
N ASN A 739 37.19 -19.88 -21.67
CA ASN A 739 38.19 -18.83 -21.94
C ASN A 739 38.16 -17.74 -20.88
N ALA A 740 36.97 -17.25 -20.51
CA ALA A 740 36.80 -16.27 -19.43
C ALA A 740 37.32 -16.81 -18.09
N ALA A 741 37.20 -18.12 -17.86
CA ALA A 741 37.76 -18.82 -16.70
C ALA A 741 39.28 -19.13 -16.80
N LYS A 742 39.96 -18.63 -17.84
CA LYS A 742 41.37 -18.89 -18.17
C LYS A 742 41.71 -20.37 -18.39
N GLN A 743 40.73 -21.22 -18.64
CA GLN A 743 40.91 -22.62 -19.03
C GLN A 743 41.07 -22.72 -20.56
N ARG A 744 42.12 -22.09 -21.08
CA ARG A 744 42.33 -21.86 -22.52
C ARG A 744 42.43 -23.15 -23.35
N ALA A 745 43.04 -24.20 -22.80
CA ALA A 745 43.11 -25.51 -23.45
C ALA A 745 41.72 -26.11 -23.71
N LEU A 746 40.81 -26.03 -22.72
CA LEU A 746 39.42 -26.47 -22.89
C LEU A 746 38.70 -25.55 -23.89
N ALA A 747 38.87 -24.24 -23.78
CA ALA A 747 38.26 -23.30 -24.73
C ALA A 747 38.63 -23.60 -26.18
N ILE A 748 39.91 -23.85 -26.47
CA ILE A 748 40.41 -24.24 -27.80
C ILE A 748 39.73 -25.53 -28.27
N ALA A 749 39.67 -26.58 -27.44
CA ALA A 749 39.03 -27.84 -27.80
C ALA A 749 37.54 -27.68 -28.15
N TYR A 750 36.82 -26.84 -27.42
CA TYR A 750 35.41 -26.57 -27.70
C TYR A 750 35.21 -25.69 -28.95
N TYR A 751 36.07 -24.71 -29.20
CA TYR A 751 36.01 -23.93 -30.45
C TYR A 751 36.32 -24.79 -31.68
N GLU A 752 37.30 -25.70 -31.61
CA GLU A 752 37.61 -26.64 -32.69
C GLU A 752 36.42 -27.55 -33.00
N ARG A 753 35.73 -28.04 -31.97
CA ARG A 753 34.47 -28.80 -32.15
C ARG A 753 33.37 -27.95 -32.78
N ALA A 754 33.23 -26.69 -32.37
CA ALA A 754 32.25 -25.77 -32.97
C ALA A 754 32.49 -25.58 -34.48
N LEU A 755 33.76 -25.56 -34.92
CA LEU A 755 34.13 -25.46 -36.34
C LEU A 755 33.79 -26.73 -37.15
N GLY A 756 33.60 -27.86 -36.48
CA GLY A 756 33.13 -29.10 -37.09
C GLY A 756 31.62 -29.13 -37.37
N GLU A 757 30.83 -28.24 -36.76
CA GLU A 757 29.40 -28.12 -37.02
C GLU A 757 29.13 -27.37 -38.33
N THR A 758 28.12 -27.79 -39.09
CA THR A 758 27.78 -27.20 -40.40
C THR A 758 27.00 -25.89 -40.26
N VAL A 759 27.60 -24.87 -39.65
CA VAL A 759 27.03 -23.53 -39.47
C VAL A 759 28.08 -22.47 -39.85
N THR A 760 27.71 -21.53 -40.71
CA THR A 760 28.60 -20.43 -41.11
C THR A 760 28.48 -19.30 -40.09
N ASN A 761 29.46 -19.14 -39.20
CA ASN A 761 29.50 -18.06 -38.21
C ASN A 761 30.95 -17.68 -37.88
N VAL A 762 31.20 -16.38 -37.73
CA VAL A 762 32.52 -15.78 -37.56
C VAL A 762 33.04 -15.74 -36.12
N ILE A 763 32.19 -15.97 -35.11
CA ILE A 763 32.56 -15.76 -33.70
C ILE A 763 33.56 -16.82 -33.21
N ALA A 764 33.22 -18.11 -33.29
CA ALA A 764 34.09 -19.20 -32.86
C ALA A 764 35.46 -19.23 -33.58
N PRO A 765 35.55 -19.14 -34.94
CA PRO A 765 36.83 -19.07 -35.63
C PRO A 765 37.65 -17.83 -35.24
N ASN A 766 37.00 -16.68 -35.01
CA ASN A 766 37.72 -15.48 -34.58
C ASN A 766 38.36 -15.67 -33.21
N ASN A 767 37.59 -16.15 -32.24
CA ASN A 767 38.07 -16.32 -30.87
C ASN A 767 39.11 -17.44 -30.77
N LEU A 768 38.99 -18.49 -31.59
CA LEU A 768 40.02 -19.51 -31.68
C LEU A 768 41.31 -18.97 -32.30
N ALA A 769 41.21 -18.25 -33.42
CA ALA A 769 42.37 -17.64 -34.05
C ALA A 769 43.10 -16.67 -33.12
N TRP A 770 42.33 -15.92 -32.32
CA TRP A 770 42.87 -15.07 -31.26
C TRP A 770 43.69 -15.88 -30.26
N LEU A 771 43.10 -16.91 -29.64
CA LEU A 771 43.80 -17.73 -28.65
C LEU A 771 45.04 -18.42 -29.22
N LEU A 772 44.96 -18.99 -30.42
CA LEU A 772 46.09 -19.63 -31.08
C LEU A 772 47.23 -18.66 -31.44
N ALA A 773 46.95 -17.35 -31.56
CA ALA A 773 47.95 -16.32 -31.81
C ALA A 773 48.53 -15.71 -30.53
N THR A 774 47.70 -15.51 -29.49
CA THR A 774 48.03 -14.64 -28.35
C THR A 774 48.07 -15.34 -27.00
N ALA A 775 47.82 -16.65 -26.91
CA ALA A 775 47.90 -17.36 -25.63
C ALA A 775 49.30 -17.21 -25.00
N PRO A 776 49.40 -16.91 -23.68
CA PRO A 776 50.69 -16.85 -23.00
C PRO A 776 51.35 -18.22 -22.89
N GLU A 777 50.56 -19.30 -22.87
CA GLU A 777 51.04 -20.68 -22.84
C GLU A 777 51.53 -21.11 -24.24
N ASP A 778 52.83 -21.35 -24.38
CA ASP A 778 53.47 -21.69 -25.67
C ASP A 778 52.83 -22.91 -26.35
N ASP A 779 52.48 -23.94 -25.58
CA ASP A 779 51.87 -25.19 -26.08
C ASP A 779 50.47 -25.00 -26.67
N LEU A 780 49.82 -23.87 -26.38
CA LEU A 780 48.48 -23.54 -26.91
C LEU A 780 48.56 -22.66 -28.15
N ARG A 781 49.73 -22.08 -28.47
CA ARG A 781 49.90 -21.24 -29.65
C ARG A 781 50.12 -22.09 -30.90
N ASN A 782 49.40 -21.74 -31.97
CA ASN A 782 49.63 -22.27 -33.31
C ASN A 782 49.48 -21.12 -34.32
N PRO A 783 50.54 -20.34 -34.55
CA PRO A 783 50.48 -19.14 -35.41
C PRO A 783 49.98 -19.45 -36.82
N VAL A 784 50.41 -20.58 -37.41
CA VAL A 784 50.04 -20.96 -38.77
C VAL A 784 48.53 -21.17 -38.87
N ARG A 785 47.95 -21.95 -37.94
CA ARG A 785 46.51 -22.20 -37.90
C ARG A 785 45.72 -20.93 -37.54
N ALA A 786 46.24 -20.10 -36.63
CA ALA A 786 45.64 -18.82 -36.30
C ALA A 786 45.50 -17.92 -37.53
N LEU A 787 46.55 -17.86 -38.37
CA LEU A 787 46.54 -17.05 -39.59
C LEU A 787 45.57 -17.61 -40.63
N GLU A 788 45.50 -18.94 -40.79
CA GLU A 788 44.54 -19.59 -41.68
C GLU A 788 43.09 -19.24 -41.30
N LEU A 789 42.73 -19.43 -40.02
CA LEU A 789 41.40 -19.14 -39.50
C LEU A 789 41.07 -17.65 -39.60
N ALA A 790 41.97 -16.76 -39.16
CA ALA A 790 41.73 -15.32 -39.19
C ALA A 790 41.61 -14.77 -40.63
N THR A 791 42.42 -15.27 -41.57
CA THR A 791 42.36 -14.87 -42.98
C THR A 791 41.05 -15.30 -43.60
N ARG A 792 40.62 -16.55 -43.35
CA ARG A 792 39.33 -17.04 -43.80
C ARG A 792 38.18 -16.20 -43.22
N ASN A 793 38.24 -15.88 -41.93
CA ASN A 793 37.20 -15.10 -41.27
C ASN A 793 37.10 -13.66 -41.79
N ALA A 794 38.24 -13.01 -41.99
CA ALA A 794 38.32 -11.68 -42.59
C ALA A 794 37.85 -11.64 -44.06
N SER A 795 37.82 -12.77 -44.76
CA SER A 795 37.24 -12.84 -46.10
C SER A 795 35.71 -12.72 -46.11
N PHE A 796 35.05 -13.14 -45.02
CA PHE A 796 33.61 -13.03 -44.82
C PHE A 796 33.21 -11.68 -44.19
N GLU A 797 33.98 -11.19 -43.23
CA GLU A 797 33.67 -9.97 -42.44
C GLU A 797 34.79 -8.92 -42.60
N LYS A 798 34.90 -8.35 -43.80
CA LYS A 798 36.01 -7.46 -44.19
C LYS A 798 36.04 -6.12 -43.44
N ASP A 799 34.89 -5.66 -42.95
CA ASP A 799 34.71 -4.35 -42.30
C ASP A 799 34.41 -4.47 -40.79
N ASN A 800 34.75 -5.62 -40.19
CA ASN A 800 34.60 -5.87 -38.77
C ASN A 800 35.94 -5.60 -38.04
N PRO A 801 36.04 -4.53 -37.20
CA PRO A 801 37.26 -4.18 -36.50
C PRO A 801 37.85 -5.33 -35.66
N SER A 802 36.99 -6.11 -35.00
CA SER A 802 37.41 -7.22 -34.15
C SER A 802 38.04 -8.35 -34.96
N VAL A 803 37.48 -8.66 -36.14
CA VAL A 803 38.01 -9.69 -37.05
C VAL A 803 39.35 -9.27 -37.65
N LEU A 804 39.46 -8.01 -38.08
CA LEU A 804 40.72 -7.45 -38.58
C LEU A 804 41.80 -7.35 -37.48
N GLY A 805 41.39 -7.02 -36.26
CA GLY A 805 42.28 -7.01 -35.09
C GLY A 805 42.83 -8.40 -34.76
N THR A 806 42.02 -9.45 -34.88
CA THR A 806 42.49 -10.84 -34.75
C THR A 806 43.42 -11.24 -35.89
N LEU A 807 43.11 -10.86 -37.14
CA LEU A 807 44.00 -11.10 -38.27
C LEU A 807 45.37 -10.43 -38.08
N ALA A 808 45.40 -9.20 -37.58
CA ALA A 808 46.64 -8.53 -37.25
C ALA A 808 47.45 -9.30 -36.18
N ALA A 809 46.79 -9.79 -35.13
CA ALA A 809 47.46 -10.60 -34.11
C ALA A 809 48.04 -11.91 -34.67
N ALA A 810 47.29 -12.59 -35.55
CA ALA A 810 47.76 -13.80 -36.21
C ALA A 810 48.93 -13.53 -37.19
N LEU A 811 48.90 -12.42 -37.93
CA LEU A 811 50.01 -12.00 -38.79
C LEU A 811 51.28 -11.72 -37.97
N ALA A 812 51.15 -10.99 -36.86
CA ALA A 812 52.26 -10.70 -35.96
C ALA A 812 52.85 -11.99 -35.36
N ALA A 813 52.01 -12.94 -34.95
CA ALA A 813 52.44 -14.23 -34.42
C ALA A 813 53.23 -15.08 -35.45
N ASN A 814 53.07 -14.84 -36.75
CA ASN A 814 53.86 -15.46 -37.82
C ASN A 814 55.06 -14.61 -38.26
N GLY A 815 55.42 -13.56 -37.51
CA GLY A 815 56.53 -12.66 -37.83
C GLY A 815 56.24 -11.65 -38.94
N ARG A 816 55.00 -11.57 -39.45
CA ARG A 816 54.58 -10.67 -40.54
C ARG A 816 54.13 -9.31 -39.96
N PHE A 817 55.04 -8.61 -39.31
CA PHE A 817 54.73 -7.40 -38.54
C PHE A 817 54.25 -6.22 -39.40
N ASP A 818 54.80 -6.00 -40.60
CA ASP A 818 54.38 -4.90 -41.48
C ASP A 818 52.91 -5.04 -41.89
N GLU A 819 52.49 -6.27 -42.22
CA GLU A 819 51.10 -6.56 -42.57
C GLU A 819 50.18 -6.51 -41.35
N ALA A 820 50.67 -6.95 -40.17
CA ALA A 820 49.93 -6.83 -38.92
C ALA A 820 49.63 -5.36 -38.57
N VAL A 821 50.61 -4.48 -38.73
CA VAL A 821 50.47 -3.03 -38.54
C VAL A 821 49.41 -2.46 -39.48
N ALA A 822 49.52 -2.74 -40.78
CA ALA A 822 48.56 -2.24 -41.77
C ALA A 822 47.11 -2.69 -41.49
N ARG A 823 46.91 -3.97 -41.10
CA ARG A 823 45.58 -4.49 -40.77
C ARG A 823 45.03 -3.95 -39.47
N LEU A 824 45.87 -3.74 -38.46
CA LEU A 824 45.45 -3.16 -37.18
C LEU A 824 45.12 -1.67 -37.31
N GLU A 825 45.85 -0.92 -38.14
CA GLU A 825 45.52 0.47 -38.48
C GLU A 825 44.17 0.58 -39.19
N GLN A 826 43.89 -0.33 -40.13
CA GLN A 826 42.58 -0.44 -40.76
C GLN A 826 41.47 -0.74 -39.72
N ALA A 827 41.71 -1.66 -38.78
CA ALA A 827 40.76 -1.99 -37.71
C ALA A 827 40.48 -0.78 -36.80
N ILE A 828 41.52 -0.02 -36.44
CA ILE A 828 41.42 1.20 -35.63
C ILE A 828 40.58 2.26 -36.34
N ALA A 829 40.85 2.54 -37.61
CA ALA A 829 40.09 3.51 -38.39
C ALA A 829 38.58 3.17 -38.45
N LEU A 830 38.26 1.88 -38.61
CA LEU A 830 36.87 1.41 -38.62
C LEU A 830 36.21 1.48 -37.23
N ALA A 831 36.94 1.19 -36.15
CA ALA A 831 36.44 1.32 -34.79
C ALA A 831 36.22 2.80 -34.39
N GLU A 832 37.09 3.71 -34.82
CA GLU A 832 36.93 5.16 -34.64
C GLU A 832 35.69 5.68 -35.36
N ALA A 833 35.46 5.25 -36.60
CA ALA A 833 34.26 5.61 -37.36
C ALA A 833 32.96 5.12 -36.69
N LYS A 834 33.01 3.98 -35.99
CA LYS A 834 31.88 3.40 -35.23
C LYS A 834 31.76 3.93 -33.78
N GLN A 835 32.65 4.82 -33.35
CA GLN A 835 32.73 5.33 -31.97
C GLN A 835 32.87 4.23 -30.89
N ASP A 836 33.50 3.10 -31.23
CA ASP A 836 33.71 1.97 -30.30
C ASP A 836 34.94 2.22 -29.41
N THR A 837 34.74 3.05 -28.38
CA THR A 837 35.82 3.51 -27.49
C THR A 837 36.43 2.39 -26.65
N GLY A 838 35.71 1.29 -26.41
CA GLY A 838 36.16 0.17 -25.57
C GLY A 838 37.26 -0.67 -26.21
N VAL A 839 37.23 -0.85 -27.53
CA VAL A 839 38.19 -1.72 -28.25
C VAL A 839 39.46 -0.96 -28.67
N LEU A 840 39.38 0.37 -28.83
CA LEU A 840 40.45 1.22 -29.35
C LEU A 840 41.71 1.25 -28.48
N ALA A 841 41.57 1.27 -27.14
CA ALA A 841 42.72 1.30 -26.23
C ALA A 841 43.62 0.07 -26.42
N ASN A 842 43.01 -1.13 -26.38
CA ASN A 842 43.71 -2.40 -26.56
C ASN A 842 44.29 -2.56 -27.98
N MET A 843 43.67 -1.99 -29.02
CA MET A 843 44.23 -2.01 -30.38
C MET A 843 45.46 -1.11 -30.51
N ARG A 844 45.46 0.09 -29.90
CA ARG A 844 46.61 1.01 -29.97
C ARG A 844 47.82 0.48 -29.22
N GLU A 845 47.60 -0.19 -28.10
CA GLU A 845 48.68 -0.86 -27.36
C GLU A 845 49.32 -1.98 -28.19
N ARG A 846 48.49 -2.84 -28.79
CA ARG A 846 48.94 -3.88 -29.74
C ARG A 846 49.69 -3.30 -30.93
N LEU A 847 49.24 -2.19 -31.50
CA LEU A 847 49.90 -1.51 -32.61
C LEU A 847 51.32 -1.09 -32.22
N THR A 848 51.50 -0.59 -30.99
CA THR A 848 52.81 -0.22 -30.46
C THR A 848 53.72 -1.45 -30.30
N ALA A 849 53.17 -2.57 -29.82
CA ALA A 849 53.91 -3.83 -29.74
C ALA A 849 54.34 -4.34 -31.12
N TYR A 850 53.43 -4.34 -32.11
CA TYR A 850 53.70 -4.83 -33.46
C TYR A 850 54.73 -3.96 -34.20
N ARG A 851 54.68 -2.63 -34.05
CA ARG A 851 55.70 -1.71 -34.59
C ARG A 851 57.10 -1.93 -33.97
N ALA A 852 57.15 -2.44 -32.74
CA ALA A 852 58.39 -2.82 -32.07
C ALA A 852 58.84 -4.25 -32.39
N GLY A 853 58.19 -4.95 -33.35
CA GLY A 853 58.52 -6.34 -33.70
C GLY A 853 58.20 -7.35 -32.60
N ARG A 854 57.28 -7.03 -31.68
CA ARG A 854 56.89 -7.89 -30.56
C ARG A 854 55.50 -8.46 -30.78
N VAL A 855 55.35 -9.77 -30.58
CA VAL A 855 54.03 -10.41 -30.57
C VAL A 855 53.23 -9.97 -29.34
N TRP A 856 51.91 -9.96 -29.46
CA TRP A 856 51.01 -9.64 -28.35
C TRP A 856 50.60 -10.92 -27.65
N LEU A 857 50.85 -11.01 -26.35
CA LEU A 857 50.37 -12.09 -25.51
C LEU A 857 49.29 -11.55 -24.58
N GLU A 858 48.19 -12.29 -24.47
CA GLU A 858 47.09 -11.92 -23.60
C GLU A 858 47.46 -12.10 -22.12
N PRO A 859 47.25 -11.09 -21.25
CA PRO A 859 47.66 -11.11 -19.85
C PRO A 859 46.87 -12.06 -18.91
#